data_AF-A0A2H9VPR8-F1
#
_entry.id   AF-A0A2H9VPR8-F1
#
_cell.length_a   1.000
_cell.length_b   1.000
_cell.length_c   1.000
_cell.angle_alpha   90.00
_cell.angle_beta   90.00
_cell.angle_gamma   90.00
#
_symmetry.space_group_name_H-M   'P 1'
#
loop_
_entity.id
_entity.type
_entity.pdbx_description
1 polymer ?
#
loop_
_entity_poly.entity_id
_entity_poly.type
_entity_poly.pdbx_seq_one_letter_code
_entity_poly.pdbx_strand_id
1 'polypeptide(L)'
;MFLIPNRPVYISIGSLLTVIIQFSFALIFQVKAQSNQVVSNGSFTQPIVYPSGSCGYTWTNSNSGIGLPANGTGDIASFRAINTGTSSVTATITATPVSAPLAYVANSGSNDVSVFNTATKTIVATIPVGRNPFGAAVSPNGRTVYITNKDDASVTFIDVYTNTAVSTVLVASKPQGIAASPDGNYLYVACGNANSISVIDVSAKTVIANISVGQDPYGVIFNPNGTRAYVTNNKGNSVSVINTVTGNVISTINIGANPAGLVTSADGNTVYVAMTGANKLTIINALSNLITKEITVSNNPVSIVINPLTSRIAMVGISGFMNIVDPITNYVIGTPSPGAQGMAFTPDYSAFYYTDKINNRLSYTAANFGSGGIISPFGNGPTSFGNFIAPGPPCNMPTVKFTIRVDPSPNIQLSAVTGHITACAGSPSSSSDIQQFQVSGNGLNSDINIVAPASFEISLNSGSGFGNTLILPATSGSVSPTTVFVRSSSTAVSGNLTGNVVCTSTGAVAQQATVSAAINPQPSVNIVSNQTLSAGGRTTAINFSGTASVYSWVNNTPGIGLAANGNGPISSFTAVNTTQAPLTATVTVTPSSGNCSGVATTFNITVNPAPVITANSTLPVTATIEFGNTLSSRSFTVSGLNLLDRITVAAPAGFEISLDDINFTETTLLGTGSNIPVTPVYFRLKPGAATGTYSGNIALSSQGAANVNVAMPNITITPAPLTIAADDRVKQYGEVLSNNTSSAAFKITSGILKNGNTLNTVMINYGAGASGNSGIGPYQITPTTVNSGGNGFAAGNYSINWVDGTLTVLPAPLTIAADDNQKIQNALNPTLTFTYSGFVNNENETVLNVKPTITTMATTTSPVGSYPINVTGAVAPNYTITYVDALLTVIPAPLSIVPPNAFTPNGDGINDTWEIPALVAYPKCTVKIYSRSGQLVFQSTGYAKPWDGSYGITQQPVGAYYYIIYPAGEQRPLSGSVTIVR
;
A
#
# COMPACT_ATOMS: atom_id res chain seq x y z
N MET A 1 -18.05 47.76 54.46
CA MET A 1 -17.85 48.88 55.40
C MET A 1 -18.32 50.16 54.72
N PHE A 2 -19.54 50.60 55.07
CA PHE A 2 -20.25 51.89 54.89
C PHE A 2 -21.71 51.69 54.43
N LEU A 3 -22.58 52.58 54.92
CA LEU A 3 -24.02 52.33 55.10
C LEU A 3 -24.94 53.01 54.05
N ILE A 4 -26.18 52.52 54.07
CA ILE A 4 -27.41 52.90 53.34
C ILE A 4 -27.84 54.37 53.63
N PRO A 5 -28.77 54.98 52.83
CA PRO A 5 -30.20 54.87 53.18
C PRO A 5 -31.20 54.76 52.00
N ASN A 6 -32.40 54.28 52.35
CA ASN A 6 -33.53 53.97 51.45
C ASN A 6 -34.36 55.19 50.97
N ARG A 7 -35.09 55.03 49.85
CA ARG A 7 -36.57 55.19 49.80
C ARG A 7 -37.19 54.59 48.51
N PRO A 8 -38.40 53.99 48.57
CA PRO A 8 -39.06 53.36 47.41
C PRO A 8 -40.03 54.31 46.68
N VAL A 9 -40.29 54.03 45.41
CA VAL A 9 -41.39 54.62 44.62
C VAL A 9 -42.31 53.48 44.15
N TYR A 10 -43.59 53.56 44.50
CA TYR A 10 -44.65 52.70 43.97
C TYR A 10 -45.28 53.37 42.74
N ILE A 11 -45.31 52.68 41.59
CA ILE A 11 -46.22 52.98 40.47
C ILE A 11 -46.85 51.67 39.99
N SER A 12 -48.15 51.73 39.68
CA SER A 12 -49.03 50.57 39.49
C SER A 12 -48.95 49.89 38.13
N ILE A 13 -49.36 48.63 38.09
CA ILE A 13 -49.54 47.83 36.86
C ILE A 13 -50.76 48.34 36.09
N GLY A 14 -50.65 48.49 34.77
CA GLY A 14 -51.75 48.97 33.90
C GLY A 14 -51.53 48.71 32.40
N SER A 15 -51.80 47.47 31.96
CA SER A 15 -52.32 47.05 30.63
C SER A 15 -51.74 47.59 29.29
N LEU A 16 -51.27 46.65 28.45
CA LEU A 16 -51.29 46.56 26.96
C LEU A 16 -51.15 47.85 26.11
N LEU A 17 -50.28 47.93 25.09
CA LEU A 17 -50.21 47.02 23.93
C LEU A 17 -48.89 47.17 23.13
N THR A 18 -48.55 46.11 22.37
CA THR A 18 -47.35 45.88 21.57
C THR A 18 -47.08 46.86 20.41
N VAL A 19 -45.84 47.35 20.28
CA VAL A 19 -45.20 47.70 18.99
C VAL A 19 -43.81 47.08 18.96
N ILE A 20 -43.52 46.30 17.91
CA ILE A 20 -42.23 45.63 17.69
C ILE A 20 -41.42 46.48 16.71
N ILE A 21 -40.20 46.88 17.11
CA ILE A 21 -39.15 47.33 16.19
C ILE A 21 -37.95 46.40 16.38
N GLN A 22 -37.53 45.75 15.30
CA GLN A 22 -36.38 44.85 15.30
C GLN A 22 -35.08 45.64 15.52
N PHE A 23 -34.32 45.26 16.54
CA PHE A 23 -32.87 45.45 16.55
C PHE A 23 -32.19 44.10 16.78
N SER A 24 -31.24 43.80 15.91
CA SER A 24 -30.52 42.52 15.89
C SER A 24 -29.62 42.36 17.11
N PHE A 25 -30.06 41.56 18.07
CA PHE A 25 -29.17 40.88 19.01
C PHE A 25 -29.46 39.38 18.96
N ALA A 26 -28.40 38.58 18.86
CA ALA A 26 -28.48 37.13 18.97
C ALA A 26 -28.87 36.77 20.41
N LEU A 27 -30.17 36.67 20.67
CA LEU A 27 -30.67 36.31 21.99
C LEU A 27 -30.42 34.82 22.21
N ILE A 28 -29.40 34.53 23.02
CA ILE A 28 -29.15 33.20 23.57
C ILE A 28 -30.45 32.74 24.23
N PHE A 29 -30.99 31.59 23.80
CA PHE A 29 -32.07 30.89 24.51
C PHE A 29 -31.52 30.37 25.86
N GLN A 30 -31.36 31.28 26.82
CA GLN A 30 -31.17 30.88 28.21
C GLN A 30 -32.43 30.16 28.67
N VAL A 31 -32.27 28.90 29.06
CA VAL A 31 -33.29 28.12 29.75
C VAL A 31 -33.77 28.95 30.95
N LYS A 32 -35.05 29.34 30.95
CA LYS A 32 -35.65 29.96 32.13
C LYS A 32 -35.53 28.94 33.27
N ALA A 33 -34.76 29.27 34.31
CA ALA A 33 -34.47 28.33 35.38
C ALA A 33 -35.79 27.86 36.04
N GLN A 34 -36.03 26.55 36.02
CA GLN A 34 -37.18 25.96 36.69
C GLN A 34 -36.98 26.11 38.20
N SER A 35 -37.91 26.81 38.87
CA SER A 35 -37.75 27.18 40.27
C SER A 35 -38.05 26.01 41.21
N ASN A 36 -37.21 25.85 42.24
CA ASN A 36 -37.50 24.97 43.37
C ASN A 36 -38.84 25.36 44.03
N GLN A 37 -39.58 24.37 44.53
CA GLN A 37 -40.86 24.57 45.20
C GLN A 37 -40.79 24.06 46.65
N VAL A 38 -41.36 24.83 47.58
CA VAL A 38 -41.53 24.41 48.98
C VAL A 38 -43.00 24.62 49.35
N VAL A 39 -43.63 23.58 49.87
CA VAL A 39 -45.05 23.55 50.23
C VAL A 39 -45.26 22.82 51.56
N SER A 40 -46.37 23.05 52.24
CA SER A 40 -46.74 22.25 53.43
C SER A 40 -47.52 21.00 53.02
N ASN A 41 -47.45 19.94 53.83
CA ASN A 41 -48.23 18.71 53.61
C ASN A 41 -49.71 19.00 53.24
N GLY A 42 -50.18 18.46 52.12
CA GLY A 42 -51.56 18.59 51.65
C GLY A 42 -51.84 19.72 50.64
N SER A 43 -50.84 20.52 50.28
CA SER A 43 -50.93 21.66 49.33
C SER A 43 -50.71 21.24 47.86
N PHE A 44 -50.93 22.13 46.87
CA PHE A 44 -50.68 21.87 45.43
C PHE A 44 -49.34 22.46 44.94
N THR A 45 -48.74 21.86 43.90
CA THR A 45 -47.51 22.32 43.23
C THR A 45 -47.79 23.16 41.98
N GLN A 46 -46.81 23.91 41.49
CA GLN A 46 -46.86 24.63 40.21
C GLN A 46 -46.39 23.72 39.05
N PRO A 47 -46.97 23.84 37.83
CA PRO A 47 -46.56 23.06 36.65
C PRO A 47 -45.21 23.53 36.09
N ILE A 48 -44.54 22.65 35.32
CA ILE A 48 -43.15 22.81 34.88
C ILE A 48 -43.06 22.46 33.39
N VAL A 49 -42.66 23.43 32.57
CA VAL A 49 -42.62 23.34 31.11
C VAL A 49 -41.20 23.59 30.61
N TYR A 50 -40.63 22.66 29.87
CA TYR A 50 -39.28 22.75 29.32
C TYR A 50 -39.24 23.53 28.00
N PRO A 51 -38.10 24.12 27.60
CA PRO A 51 -38.01 24.86 26.35
C PRO A 51 -38.26 23.97 25.13
N SER A 52 -39.12 24.42 24.22
CA SER A 52 -39.38 23.75 22.93
C SER A 52 -38.24 24.02 21.94
N GLY A 53 -37.76 22.97 21.26
CA GLY A 53 -36.67 23.04 20.28
C GLY A 53 -36.20 21.68 19.79
N SER A 54 -35.00 21.63 19.19
CA SER A 54 -34.41 20.40 18.60
C SER A 54 -34.05 19.29 19.61
N CYS A 55 -34.21 19.53 20.91
CA CYS A 55 -33.84 18.62 21.99
C CYS A 55 -35.06 18.13 22.76
N GLY A 56 -35.14 16.82 22.99
CA GLY A 56 -36.09 16.26 23.95
C GLY A 56 -35.54 16.28 25.37
N TYR A 57 -36.41 16.15 26.36
CA TYR A 57 -36.01 16.00 27.77
C TYR A 57 -36.53 14.67 28.32
N THR A 58 -35.64 13.88 28.92
CA THR A 58 -35.99 12.78 29.82
C THR A 58 -35.81 13.28 31.25
N TRP A 59 -36.70 12.91 32.17
CA TRP A 59 -36.54 13.29 33.57
C TRP A 59 -36.73 12.13 34.54
N THR A 60 -36.02 12.21 35.66
CA THR A 60 -36.15 11.30 36.80
C THR A 60 -36.53 12.10 38.04
N ASN A 61 -37.39 11.50 38.86
CA ASN A 61 -37.83 12.02 40.15
C ASN A 61 -37.27 11.13 41.26
N SER A 62 -36.49 11.70 42.17
CA SER A 62 -35.85 10.95 43.26
C SER A 62 -36.81 10.47 44.35
N ASN A 63 -38.06 10.94 44.40
CA ASN A 63 -39.03 10.53 45.43
C ASN A 63 -40.46 10.62 44.89
N SER A 64 -41.06 9.47 44.54
CA SER A 64 -42.46 9.44 44.08
C SER A 64 -43.50 9.59 45.19
N GLY A 65 -43.11 9.44 46.45
CA GLY A 65 -43.98 9.59 47.62
C GLY A 65 -44.55 11.00 47.80
N ILE A 66 -43.98 12.01 47.12
CA ILE A 66 -44.54 13.37 47.15
C ILE A 66 -45.80 13.55 46.29
N GLY A 67 -46.16 12.57 45.44
CA GLY A 67 -47.32 12.63 44.54
C GLY A 67 -47.00 12.73 43.04
N LEU A 68 -45.76 12.45 42.61
CA LEU A 68 -45.30 12.51 41.22
C LEU A 68 -44.61 11.18 40.80
N PRO A 69 -44.76 10.66 39.57
CA PRO A 69 -44.08 9.43 39.13
C PRO A 69 -42.54 9.50 39.20
N ALA A 70 -41.87 8.34 39.21
CA ALA A 70 -40.41 8.22 39.40
C ALA A 70 -39.56 8.62 38.18
N ASN A 71 -40.13 8.63 36.98
CA ASN A 71 -39.50 9.13 35.76
C ASN A 71 -40.58 9.48 34.71
N GLY A 72 -40.14 10.17 33.66
CA GLY A 72 -40.98 10.53 32.52
C GLY A 72 -40.21 11.25 31.43
N THR A 73 -40.93 11.76 30.44
CA THR A 73 -40.40 12.48 29.28
C THR A 73 -41.26 13.71 28.98
N GLY A 74 -40.67 14.78 28.47
CA GLY A 74 -41.38 16.04 28.27
C GLY A 74 -41.75 16.74 29.58
N ASP A 75 -42.80 17.56 29.56
CA ASP A 75 -43.20 18.46 30.66
C ASP A 75 -43.80 17.75 31.89
N ILE A 76 -43.94 18.48 33.00
CA ILE A 76 -44.52 17.98 34.26
C ILE A 76 -45.71 18.84 34.69
N ALA A 77 -46.88 18.22 34.82
CA ALA A 77 -48.11 18.87 35.28
C ALA A 77 -48.12 19.14 36.80
N SER A 78 -49.01 20.04 37.24
CA SER A 78 -49.28 20.29 38.67
C SER A 78 -49.90 19.06 39.35
N PHE A 79 -49.55 18.82 40.61
CA PHE A 79 -50.04 17.70 41.42
C PHE A 79 -50.19 18.10 42.90
N ARG A 80 -50.84 17.25 43.71
CA ARG A 80 -51.02 17.48 45.15
C ARG A 80 -49.85 16.88 45.94
N ALA A 81 -49.22 17.69 46.79
CA ALA A 81 -48.08 17.33 47.59
C ALA A 81 -48.49 16.54 48.85
N ILE A 82 -47.84 15.39 49.06
CA ILE A 82 -48.12 14.47 50.17
C ILE A 82 -46.86 14.32 51.04
N ASN A 83 -47.02 14.48 52.35
CA ASN A 83 -46.03 14.09 53.35
C ASN A 83 -46.72 13.53 54.61
N THR A 84 -46.83 12.21 54.69
CA THR A 84 -47.39 11.52 55.88
C THR A 84 -46.36 11.32 57.01
N GLY A 85 -45.13 11.78 56.84
CA GLY A 85 -44.04 11.64 57.80
C GLY A 85 -43.89 12.82 58.76
N THR A 86 -43.01 12.64 59.75
CA THR A 86 -42.64 13.66 60.76
C THR A 86 -41.49 14.58 60.32
N SER A 87 -40.93 14.36 59.13
CA SER A 87 -39.81 15.13 58.58
C SER A 87 -40.12 15.54 57.14
N SER A 88 -39.54 16.65 56.68
CA SER A 88 -39.81 17.16 55.34
C SER A 88 -39.33 16.24 54.23
N VAL A 89 -40.21 15.85 53.32
CA VAL A 89 -39.83 15.06 52.14
C VAL A 89 -39.47 15.98 50.99
N THR A 90 -38.32 15.73 50.36
CA THR A 90 -37.87 16.47 49.17
C THR A 90 -37.66 15.50 48.01
N ALA A 91 -38.16 15.87 46.85
CA ALA A 91 -37.92 15.20 45.58
C ALA A 91 -37.01 16.07 44.72
N THR A 92 -35.94 15.49 44.16
CA THR A 92 -35.12 16.12 43.13
C THR A 92 -35.58 15.63 41.77
N ILE A 93 -35.92 16.57 40.89
CA ILE A 93 -36.20 16.27 39.49
C ILE A 93 -34.94 16.57 38.69
N THR A 94 -34.43 15.59 37.95
CA THR A 94 -33.29 15.76 37.03
C THR A 94 -33.80 15.59 35.60
N ALA A 95 -33.78 16.66 34.81
CA ALA A 95 -34.20 16.67 33.42
C ALA A 95 -32.97 16.79 32.49
N THR A 96 -32.65 15.72 31.78
CA THR A 96 -31.50 15.64 30.87
C THR A 96 -31.96 15.86 29.43
N PRO A 97 -31.37 16.82 28.69
CA PRO A 97 -31.63 16.98 27.28
C PRO A 97 -30.97 15.83 26.48
N VAL A 98 -31.70 15.30 25.52
CA VAL A 98 -31.25 14.23 24.63
C VAL A 98 -31.35 14.67 23.17
N SER A 99 -30.29 14.39 22.39
CA SER A 99 -30.34 14.53 20.93
C SER A 99 -31.29 13.48 20.38
N ALA A 100 -32.32 13.96 19.69
CA ALA A 100 -33.36 13.14 19.12
C ALA A 100 -33.18 13.07 17.61
N PRO A 101 -33.22 11.89 16.97
CA PRO A 101 -33.31 11.79 15.52
C PRO A 101 -34.41 12.70 14.97
N LEU A 102 -34.15 13.35 13.84
CA LEU A 102 -35.09 14.23 13.18
C LEU A 102 -35.61 13.56 11.91
N ALA A 103 -36.93 13.43 11.79
CA ALA A 103 -37.60 12.90 10.61
C ALA A 103 -38.00 14.07 9.70
N TYR A 104 -37.47 14.11 8.47
CA TYR A 104 -37.67 15.18 7.49
C TYR A 104 -38.75 14.76 6.51
N VAL A 105 -40.00 14.98 6.89
CA VAL A 105 -41.15 14.40 6.17
C VAL A 105 -41.61 15.34 5.06
N ALA A 106 -41.33 14.96 3.81
CA ALA A 106 -41.80 15.60 2.59
C ALA A 106 -43.33 15.51 2.44
N ASN A 107 -43.99 16.67 2.38
CA ASN A 107 -45.44 16.82 2.35
C ASN A 107 -45.91 17.25 0.94
N SER A 108 -46.30 16.25 0.15
CA SER A 108 -46.66 16.42 -1.26
C SER A 108 -47.86 17.34 -1.50
N GLY A 109 -48.74 17.51 -0.50
CA GLY A 109 -49.92 18.37 -0.56
C GLY A 109 -49.74 19.79 -0.02
N SER A 110 -48.58 20.13 0.54
CA SER A 110 -48.28 21.49 1.04
C SER A 110 -46.95 22.08 0.55
N ASN A 111 -46.15 21.32 -0.21
CA ASN A 111 -44.87 21.76 -0.79
C ASN A 111 -43.83 22.17 0.27
N ASP A 112 -43.86 21.47 1.40
CA ASP A 112 -42.94 21.67 2.52
C ASP A 112 -42.37 20.34 3.03
N VAL A 113 -41.40 20.46 3.94
CA VAL A 113 -40.86 19.36 4.73
C VAL A 113 -41.13 19.67 6.20
N SER A 114 -41.94 18.83 6.85
CA SER A 114 -42.11 18.87 8.30
C SER A 114 -40.95 18.15 8.98
N VAL A 115 -40.12 18.90 9.70
CA VAL A 115 -39.05 18.36 10.55
C VAL A 115 -39.65 17.96 11.89
N PHE A 116 -39.73 16.66 12.13
CA PHE A 116 -40.31 16.08 13.32
C PHE A 116 -39.24 15.55 14.28
N ASN A 117 -39.31 16.01 15.53
CA ASN A 117 -38.45 15.53 16.60
C ASN A 117 -39.01 14.23 17.20
N THR A 118 -38.26 13.15 17.02
CA THR A 118 -38.69 11.80 17.40
C THR A 118 -38.79 11.57 18.91
N ALA A 119 -38.20 12.43 19.76
CA ALA A 119 -38.29 12.34 21.21
C ALA A 119 -39.38 13.22 21.80
N THR A 120 -39.48 14.50 21.41
CA THR A 120 -40.55 15.41 21.88
C THR A 120 -41.90 15.07 21.27
N LYS A 121 -41.92 14.31 20.17
CA LYS A 121 -43.10 14.02 19.34
C LYS A 121 -43.77 15.28 18.79
N THR A 122 -42.97 16.33 18.50
CA THR A 122 -43.44 17.59 17.93
C THR A 122 -42.76 17.91 16.61
N ILE A 123 -43.43 18.69 15.76
CA ILE A 123 -42.82 19.35 14.61
C ILE A 123 -41.99 20.52 15.15
N VAL A 124 -40.70 20.57 14.81
CA VAL A 124 -39.74 21.60 15.25
C VAL A 124 -39.41 22.62 14.16
N ALA A 125 -39.64 22.28 12.90
CA ALA A 125 -39.58 23.22 11.78
C ALA A 125 -40.49 22.75 10.63
N THR A 126 -40.95 23.68 9.82
CA THR A 126 -41.58 23.41 8.51
C THR A 126 -40.77 24.17 7.47
N ILE A 127 -40.12 23.45 6.56
CA ILE A 127 -39.17 23.99 5.60
C ILE A 127 -39.84 24.04 4.22
N PRO A 128 -40.07 25.22 3.63
CA PRO A 128 -40.56 25.31 2.25
C PRO A 128 -39.58 24.67 1.27
N VAL A 129 -40.08 23.85 0.35
CA VAL A 129 -39.29 23.22 -0.72
C VAL A 129 -40.01 23.42 -2.06
N GLY A 130 -39.59 22.71 -3.12
CA GLY A 130 -40.28 22.76 -4.40
C GLY A 130 -41.61 22.00 -4.40
N ARG A 131 -42.35 22.10 -5.51
CA ARG A 131 -43.68 21.51 -5.67
C ARG A 131 -43.66 19.97 -5.68
N ASN A 132 -44.65 19.39 -5.00
CA ASN A 132 -44.88 17.95 -4.88
C ASN A 132 -43.62 17.20 -4.39
N PRO A 133 -43.09 17.53 -3.20
CA PRO A 133 -41.92 16.86 -2.65
C PRO A 133 -42.26 15.40 -2.34
N PHE A 134 -41.37 14.47 -2.73
CA PHE A 134 -41.68 13.05 -2.79
C PHE A 134 -40.65 12.15 -2.11
N GLY A 135 -39.42 12.14 -2.61
CA GLY A 135 -38.33 11.28 -2.14
C GLY A 135 -37.40 11.99 -1.19
N ALA A 136 -36.76 11.23 -0.30
CA ALA A 136 -35.84 11.73 0.70
C ALA A 136 -34.60 10.83 0.83
N ALA A 137 -33.43 11.44 0.96
CA ALA A 137 -32.18 10.77 1.31
C ALA A 137 -31.40 11.60 2.34
N VAL A 138 -30.64 10.93 3.20
CA VAL A 138 -29.73 11.58 4.16
C VAL A 138 -28.29 11.31 3.72
N SER A 139 -27.43 12.33 3.77
CA SER A 139 -25.99 12.22 3.55
C SER A 139 -25.35 11.21 4.52
N PRO A 140 -24.30 10.45 4.14
CA PRO A 140 -23.65 9.48 5.04
C PRO A 140 -23.12 10.07 6.36
N ASN A 141 -22.74 11.35 6.37
CA ASN A 141 -22.29 12.07 7.57
C ASN A 141 -23.44 12.65 8.42
N GLY A 142 -24.70 12.42 8.05
CA GLY A 142 -25.90 12.88 8.74
C GLY A 142 -26.19 14.38 8.70
N ARG A 143 -25.41 15.19 7.94
CA ARG A 143 -25.50 16.66 7.99
C ARG A 143 -26.49 17.29 7.02
N THR A 144 -26.85 16.58 5.95
CA THR A 144 -27.70 17.11 4.88
C THR A 144 -28.81 16.11 4.53
N VAL A 145 -30.03 16.62 4.38
CA VAL A 145 -31.16 15.89 3.80
C VAL A 145 -31.44 16.41 2.40
N TYR A 146 -31.67 15.49 1.46
CA TYR A 146 -31.94 15.78 0.06
C TYR A 146 -33.38 15.39 -0.26
N ILE A 147 -34.15 16.32 -0.81
CA ILE A 147 -35.59 16.16 -1.06
C ILE A 147 -35.88 16.35 -2.55
N THR A 148 -36.51 15.37 -3.20
CA THR A 148 -36.91 15.51 -4.61
C THR A 148 -38.25 16.23 -4.75
N ASN A 149 -38.29 17.27 -5.57
CA ASN A 149 -39.48 18.07 -5.87
C ASN A 149 -40.02 17.64 -7.24
N LYS A 150 -41.05 16.79 -7.23
CA LYS A 150 -41.48 16.03 -8.40
C LYS A 150 -41.97 16.89 -9.55
N ASP A 151 -42.69 17.98 -9.24
CA ASP A 151 -43.34 18.81 -10.25
C ASP A 151 -42.46 20.01 -10.69
N ASP A 152 -41.40 20.30 -9.94
CA ASP A 152 -40.40 21.33 -10.26
C ASP A 152 -39.13 20.80 -10.92
N ALA A 153 -39.01 19.47 -11.09
CA ALA A 153 -37.80 18.82 -11.61
C ALA A 153 -36.53 19.29 -10.89
N SER A 154 -36.54 19.26 -9.55
CA SER A 154 -35.42 19.72 -8.72
C SER A 154 -35.19 18.88 -7.47
N VAL A 155 -34.02 19.08 -6.83
CA VAL A 155 -33.66 18.51 -5.53
C VAL A 155 -33.28 19.64 -4.59
N THR A 156 -33.97 19.75 -3.45
CA THR A 156 -33.62 20.70 -2.38
C THR A 156 -32.69 20.04 -1.36
N PHE A 157 -31.62 20.75 -1.02
CA PHE A 157 -30.64 20.39 0.00
C PHE A 157 -31.00 21.11 1.29
N ILE A 158 -31.16 20.38 2.39
CA ILE A 158 -31.53 20.88 3.71
C ILE A 158 -30.39 20.60 4.69
N ASP A 159 -29.88 21.63 5.37
CA ASP A 159 -28.90 21.45 6.45
C ASP A 159 -29.61 21.05 7.77
N VAL A 160 -29.09 19.99 8.39
CA VAL A 160 -29.69 19.33 9.57
C VAL A 160 -29.45 20.09 10.87
N TYR A 161 -28.41 20.93 10.94
CA TYR A 161 -28.13 21.73 12.13
C TYR A 161 -28.98 23.00 12.18
N THR A 162 -29.19 23.63 11.03
CA THR A 162 -29.97 24.87 10.92
C THR A 162 -31.45 24.64 10.62
N ASN A 163 -31.84 23.44 10.17
CA ASN A 163 -33.18 23.15 9.63
C ASN A 163 -33.58 24.13 8.51
N THR A 164 -32.64 24.45 7.60
CA THR A 164 -32.89 25.36 6.48
C THR A 164 -32.57 24.72 5.13
N ALA A 165 -33.35 25.07 4.11
CA ALA A 165 -32.99 24.78 2.73
C ALA A 165 -31.78 25.66 2.32
N VAL A 166 -30.67 25.03 1.97
CA VAL A 166 -29.38 25.68 1.66
C VAL A 166 -29.03 25.70 0.18
N SER A 167 -29.74 24.92 -0.66
CA SER A 167 -29.60 24.95 -2.12
C SER A 167 -30.75 24.19 -2.78
N THR A 168 -31.01 24.47 -4.06
CA THR A 168 -31.89 23.66 -4.92
C THR A 168 -31.20 23.44 -6.26
N VAL A 169 -31.12 22.19 -6.71
CA VAL A 169 -30.44 21.77 -7.94
C VAL A 169 -31.48 21.27 -8.94
N LEU A 170 -31.46 21.76 -10.18
CA LEU A 170 -32.35 21.28 -11.24
C LEU A 170 -31.90 19.91 -11.75
N VAL A 171 -32.84 19.01 -12.01
CA VAL A 171 -32.65 17.63 -12.49
C VAL A 171 -33.61 17.33 -13.65
N ALA A 172 -33.56 16.10 -14.19
CA ALA A 172 -34.48 15.69 -15.25
C ALA A 172 -35.94 15.52 -14.73
N SER A 173 -36.90 15.51 -15.66
CA SER A 173 -38.34 15.62 -15.34
C SER A 173 -38.88 14.50 -14.43
N LYS A 174 -39.72 14.88 -13.46
CA LYS A 174 -40.39 14.01 -12.48
C LYS A 174 -39.40 13.21 -11.62
N PRO A 175 -38.55 13.85 -10.80
CA PRO A 175 -37.71 13.15 -9.83
C PRO A 175 -38.58 12.45 -8.77
N GLN A 176 -38.21 11.21 -8.42
CA GLN A 176 -38.94 10.33 -7.50
C GLN A 176 -38.00 9.90 -6.37
N GLY A 177 -37.54 8.64 -6.35
CA GLY A 177 -36.54 8.17 -5.39
C GLY A 177 -35.18 8.83 -5.60
N ILE A 178 -34.44 8.93 -4.50
CA ILE A 178 -33.11 9.54 -4.43
C ILE A 178 -32.23 8.73 -3.49
N ALA A 179 -30.96 8.59 -3.81
CA ALA A 179 -29.97 7.96 -2.94
C ALA A 179 -28.66 8.76 -2.97
N ALA A 180 -28.01 8.90 -1.80
CA ALA A 180 -26.64 9.37 -1.70
C ALA A 180 -25.67 8.19 -1.83
N SER A 181 -24.54 8.40 -2.49
CA SER A 181 -23.47 7.41 -2.55
C SER A 181 -22.85 7.20 -1.15
N PRO A 182 -22.30 6.01 -0.84
CA PRO A 182 -21.74 5.73 0.50
C PRO A 182 -20.57 6.62 0.91
N ASP A 183 -19.82 7.15 -0.06
CA ASP A 183 -18.75 8.14 0.15
C ASP A 183 -19.27 9.58 0.33
N GLY A 184 -20.56 9.82 0.04
CA GLY A 184 -21.23 11.11 0.16
C GLY A 184 -20.97 12.10 -1.00
N ASN A 185 -20.23 11.69 -2.03
CA ASN A 185 -19.82 12.58 -3.13
C ASN A 185 -20.92 12.81 -4.18
N TYR A 186 -21.83 11.85 -4.38
CA TYR A 186 -22.83 11.90 -5.45
C TYR A 186 -24.25 11.61 -4.96
N LEU A 187 -25.24 12.22 -5.61
CA LEU A 187 -26.66 11.83 -5.49
C LEU A 187 -27.13 11.25 -6.81
N TYR A 188 -27.83 10.11 -6.76
CA TYR A 188 -28.52 9.52 -7.90
C TYR A 188 -30.02 9.76 -7.72
N VAL A 189 -30.66 10.36 -8.72
CA VAL A 189 -32.07 10.81 -8.67
C VAL A 189 -32.87 10.16 -9.79
N ALA A 190 -33.88 9.36 -9.44
CA ALA A 190 -34.72 8.65 -10.39
C ALA A 190 -35.76 9.58 -11.05
N CYS A 191 -35.55 9.94 -12.32
CA CYS A 191 -36.37 10.91 -13.04
C CYS A 191 -37.37 10.21 -13.98
N GLY A 192 -38.58 10.01 -13.47
CA GLY A 192 -39.62 9.13 -14.01
C GLY A 192 -40.07 9.46 -15.45
N ASN A 193 -40.29 10.74 -15.75
CA ASN A 193 -40.73 11.15 -17.10
C ASN A 193 -39.58 11.20 -18.10
N ALA A 194 -38.35 11.37 -17.61
CA ALA A 194 -37.13 11.42 -18.41
C ALA A 194 -36.48 10.04 -18.62
N ASN A 195 -37.05 8.96 -18.05
CA ASN A 195 -36.53 7.59 -18.10
C ASN A 195 -35.01 7.51 -17.82
N SER A 196 -34.54 8.28 -16.83
CA SER A 196 -33.11 8.46 -16.54
C SER A 196 -32.81 8.66 -15.05
N ILE A 197 -31.55 8.46 -14.67
CA ILE A 197 -30.99 8.89 -13.40
C ILE A 197 -30.20 10.19 -13.63
N SER A 198 -30.59 11.29 -12.99
CA SER A 198 -29.72 12.47 -12.87
C SER A 198 -28.69 12.22 -11.77
N VAL A 199 -27.40 12.43 -12.10
CA VAL A 199 -26.28 12.32 -11.17
C VAL A 199 -25.84 13.73 -10.76
N ILE A 200 -25.95 14.05 -9.47
CA ILE A 200 -25.53 15.34 -8.90
C ILE A 200 -24.19 15.14 -8.17
N ASP A 201 -23.22 16.00 -8.41
CA ASP A 201 -22.07 16.17 -7.51
C ASP A 201 -22.51 16.98 -6.28
N VAL A 202 -22.36 16.40 -5.09
CA VAL A 202 -22.81 16.98 -3.81
C VAL A 202 -22.03 18.23 -3.44
N SER A 203 -20.74 18.29 -3.80
CA SER A 203 -19.83 19.38 -3.45
C SER A 203 -20.03 20.59 -4.36
N ALA A 204 -20.13 20.35 -5.67
CA ALA A 204 -20.38 21.38 -6.68
C ALA A 204 -21.86 21.79 -6.74
N LYS A 205 -22.78 20.95 -6.26
CA LYS A 205 -24.24 21.13 -6.30
C LYS A 205 -24.78 21.26 -7.73
N THR A 206 -24.24 20.47 -8.65
CA THR A 206 -24.57 20.49 -10.07
C THR A 206 -24.82 19.09 -10.61
N VAL A 207 -25.75 18.94 -11.56
CA VAL A 207 -25.89 17.69 -12.33
C VAL A 207 -24.71 17.55 -13.28
N ILE A 208 -24.01 16.41 -13.20
CA ILE A 208 -22.84 16.08 -14.02
C ILE A 208 -23.14 15.02 -15.09
N ALA A 209 -24.21 14.24 -14.94
CA ALA A 209 -24.64 13.26 -15.94
C ALA A 209 -26.15 12.96 -15.85
N ASN A 210 -26.72 12.46 -16.96
CA ASN A 210 -28.04 11.82 -16.99
C ASN A 210 -27.91 10.44 -17.64
N ILE A 211 -28.16 9.38 -16.88
CA ILE A 211 -27.98 7.98 -17.30
C ILE A 211 -29.34 7.42 -17.72
N SER A 212 -29.53 7.07 -18.99
CA SER A 212 -30.78 6.45 -19.47
C SER A 212 -31.00 5.06 -18.86
N VAL A 213 -32.21 4.79 -18.39
CA VAL A 213 -32.63 3.50 -17.78
C VAL A 213 -33.99 3.06 -18.36
N GLY A 214 -34.64 2.07 -17.76
CA GLY A 214 -35.97 1.62 -18.18
C GLY A 214 -37.09 2.64 -17.88
N GLN A 215 -38.33 2.31 -18.27
CA GLN A 215 -39.44 3.26 -18.20
C GLN A 215 -39.92 3.55 -16.77
N ASP A 216 -40.16 4.84 -16.49
CA ASP A 216 -40.61 5.39 -15.21
C ASP A 216 -39.77 4.92 -14.00
N PRO A 217 -38.47 5.26 -13.94
CA PRO A 217 -37.60 4.91 -12.82
C PRO A 217 -38.13 5.54 -11.53
N TYR A 218 -38.18 4.72 -10.48
CA TYR A 218 -38.94 5.03 -9.26
C TYR A 218 -38.06 5.03 -8.01
N GLY A 219 -37.46 3.89 -7.66
CA GLY A 219 -36.50 3.76 -6.56
C GLY A 219 -35.08 3.62 -7.08
N VAL A 220 -34.11 4.09 -6.30
CA VAL A 220 -32.68 3.90 -6.54
C VAL A 220 -31.97 3.63 -5.23
N ILE A 221 -30.99 2.72 -5.22
CA ILE A 221 -30.10 2.48 -4.07
C ILE A 221 -28.71 2.05 -4.53
N PHE A 222 -27.68 2.42 -3.76
CA PHE A 222 -26.32 1.90 -3.93
C PHE A 222 -26.15 0.57 -3.20
N ASN A 223 -25.22 -0.28 -3.66
CA ASN A 223 -24.66 -1.31 -2.79
C ASN A 223 -23.75 -0.68 -1.71
N PRO A 224 -23.47 -1.36 -0.58
CA PRO A 224 -22.74 -0.78 0.54
C PRO A 224 -21.33 -0.25 0.20
N ASN A 225 -20.66 -0.80 -0.81
CA ASN A 225 -19.35 -0.34 -1.28
C ASN A 225 -19.41 0.73 -2.40
N GLY A 226 -20.61 1.15 -2.81
CA GLY A 226 -20.84 2.23 -3.78
C GLY A 226 -20.53 1.90 -5.25
N THR A 227 -20.06 0.70 -5.58
CA THR A 227 -19.63 0.31 -6.95
C THR A 227 -20.77 0.04 -7.93
N ARG A 228 -21.99 -0.20 -7.43
CA ARG A 228 -23.20 -0.42 -8.24
C ARG A 228 -24.37 0.36 -7.66
N ALA A 229 -25.21 0.90 -8.54
CA ALA A 229 -26.53 1.41 -8.18
C ALA A 229 -27.61 0.56 -8.86
N TYR A 230 -28.67 0.24 -8.14
CA TYR A 230 -29.84 -0.50 -8.62
C TYR A 230 -31.00 0.46 -8.74
N VAL A 231 -31.75 0.39 -9.84
CA VAL A 231 -32.86 1.31 -10.16
C VAL A 231 -34.09 0.49 -10.55
N THR A 232 -35.22 0.70 -9.88
CA THR A 232 -36.50 0.07 -10.27
C THR A 232 -37.21 0.88 -11.35
N ASN A 233 -37.47 0.25 -12.49
CA ASN A 233 -38.18 0.83 -13.63
C ASN A 233 -39.66 0.45 -13.51
N ASN A 234 -40.50 1.31 -12.92
CA ASN A 234 -41.84 0.92 -12.50
C ASN A 234 -42.76 0.55 -13.68
N LYS A 235 -42.71 1.30 -14.78
CA LYS A 235 -43.45 0.95 -16.01
C LYS A 235 -42.65 0.02 -16.92
N GLY A 236 -41.32 0.01 -16.77
CA GLY A 236 -40.41 -0.89 -17.46
C GLY A 236 -40.34 -2.32 -16.91
N ASN A 237 -41.08 -2.64 -15.84
CA ASN A 237 -41.19 -3.97 -15.21
C ASN A 237 -39.84 -4.66 -14.92
N SER A 238 -38.82 -3.86 -14.61
CA SER A 238 -37.42 -4.28 -14.54
C SER A 238 -36.60 -3.52 -13.49
N VAL A 239 -35.40 -4.03 -13.19
CA VAL A 239 -34.36 -3.30 -12.45
C VAL A 239 -33.15 -3.08 -13.34
N SER A 240 -32.73 -1.82 -13.52
CA SER A 240 -31.47 -1.48 -14.16
C SER A 240 -30.33 -1.47 -13.13
N VAL A 241 -29.19 -2.05 -13.50
CA VAL A 241 -27.96 -2.10 -12.70
C VAL A 241 -26.95 -1.17 -13.36
N ILE A 242 -26.53 -0.11 -12.66
CA ILE A 242 -25.58 0.90 -13.12
C ILE A 242 -24.22 0.61 -12.48
N ASN A 243 -23.15 0.59 -13.28
CA ASN A 243 -21.78 0.69 -12.77
C ASN A 243 -21.50 2.18 -12.47
N THR A 244 -21.26 2.50 -11.20
CA THR A 244 -21.14 3.89 -10.74
C THR A 244 -19.82 4.55 -11.15
N VAL A 245 -18.78 3.76 -11.43
CA VAL A 245 -17.48 4.23 -11.89
C VAL A 245 -17.53 4.66 -13.35
N THR A 246 -18.29 3.94 -14.19
CA THR A 246 -18.38 4.24 -15.63
C THR A 246 -19.64 5.01 -16.03
N GLY A 247 -20.63 5.13 -15.14
CA GLY A 247 -21.92 5.76 -15.42
C GLY A 247 -22.83 4.97 -16.36
N ASN A 248 -22.50 3.71 -16.69
CA ASN A 248 -23.24 2.92 -17.67
C ASN A 248 -24.18 1.89 -17.02
N VAL A 249 -25.33 1.63 -17.65
CA VAL A 249 -26.17 0.48 -17.33
C VAL A 249 -25.49 -0.79 -17.83
N ILE A 250 -25.18 -1.71 -16.91
CA ILE A 250 -24.50 -2.98 -17.17
C ILE A 250 -25.44 -4.19 -17.18
N SER A 251 -26.69 -4.03 -16.71
CA SER A 251 -27.73 -5.06 -16.78
C SER A 251 -29.12 -4.44 -16.64
N THR A 252 -30.13 -5.05 -17.26
CA THR A 252 -31.55 -4.76 -17.02
C THR A 252 -32.26 -6.09 -16.76
N ILE A 253 -32.72 -6.27 -15.53
CA ILE A 253 -33.30 -7.51 -15.01
C ILE A 253 -34.81 -7.40 -15.10
N ASN A 254 -35.47 -8.23 -15.91
CA ASN A 254 -36.95 -8.27 -15.95
C ASN A 254 -37.48 -8.99 -14.70
N ILE A 255 -38.30 -8.31 -13.90
CA ILE A 255 -38.76 -8.82 -12.58
C ILE A 255 -40.28 -8.76 -12.39
N GLY A 256 -41.03 -8.28 -13.38
CA GLY A 256 -42.51 -8.29 -13.36
C GLY A 256 -43.13 -6.96 -13.00
N ALA A 257 -44.45 -6.97 -12.76
CA ALA A 257 -45.28 -5.77 -12.76
C ALA A 257 -44.98 -4.78 -11.62
N ASN A 258 -44.67 -3.53 -12.00
CA ASN A 258 -44.56 -2.37 -11.11
C ASN A 258 -43.61 -2.56 -9.90
N PRO A 259 -42.30 -2.73 -10.12
CA PRO A 259 -41.31 -2.66 -9.06
C PRO A 259 -41.21 -1.23 -8.49
N ALA A 260 -41.08 -1.10 -7.17
CA ALA A 260 -41.08 0.19 -6.46
C ALA A 260 -39.85 0.36 -5.56
N GLY A 261 -39.97 0.22 -4.25
CA GLY A 261 -38.86 0.30 -3.31
C GLY A 261 -37.89 -0.86 -3.45
N LEU A 262 -36.62 -0.60 -3.13
CA LEU A 262 -35.58 -1.62 -3.06
C LEU A 262 -34.56 -1.31 -1.96
N VAL A 263 -33.99 -2.35 -1.37
CA VAL A 263 -32.89 -2.27 -0.39
C VAL A 263 -31.88 -3.39 -0.62
N THR A 264 -30.63 -3.18 -0.24
CA THR A 264 -29.59 -4.23 -0.28
C THR A 264 -29.38 -4.84 1.10
N SER A 265 -28.93 -6.10 1.15
CA SER A 265 -28.35 -6.65 2.37
C SER A 265 -27.10 -5.86 2.81
N ALA A 266 -26.75 -5.93 4.09
CA ALA A 266 -25.61 -5.19 4.66
C ALA A 266 -24.25 -5.62 4.07
N ASP A 267 -24.15 -6.85 3.58
CA ASP A 267 -22.99 -7.38 2.85
C ASP A 267 -22.98 -7.04 1.35
N GLY A 268 -24.07 -6.44 0.82
CA GLY A 268 -24.24 -6.08 -0.58
C GLY A 268 -24.50 -7.24 -1.54
N ASN A 269 -24.59 -8.49 -1.07
CA ASN A 269 -24.73 -9.68 -1.92
C ASN A 269 -26.16 -9.91 -2.44
N THR A 270 -27.16 -9.28 -1.82
CA THR A 270 -28.59 -9.47 -2.12
C THR A 270 -29.29 -8.13 -2.31
N VAL A 271 -30.16 -8.05 -3.33
CA VAL A 271 -31.08 -6.92 -3.55
C VAL A 271 -32.51 -7.40 -3.35
N TYR A 272 -33.25 -6.70 -2.51
CA TYR A 272 -34.63 -6.95 -2.17
C TYR A 272 -35.51 -5.89 -2.83
N VAL A 273 -36.53 -6.30 -3.58
CA VAL A 273 -37.40 -5.39 -4.36
C VAL A 273 -38.86 -5.60 -3.99
N ALA A 274 -39.54 -4.50 -3.63
CA ALA A 274 -40.99 -4.47 -3.42
C ALA A 274 -41.71 -4.40 -4.78
N MET A 275 -42.54 -5.41 -5.06
CA MET A 275 -43.30 -5.54 -6.29
C MET A 275 -44.76 -5.12 -6.06
N THR A 276 -45.08 -3.85 -6.33
CA THR A 276 -46.39 -3.25 -6.06
C THR A 276 -47.51 -3.91 -6.89
N GLY A 277 -47.23 -4.23 -8.16
CA GLY A 277 -48.21 -4.84 -9.07
C GLY A 277 -48.36 -6.34 -8.89
N ALA A 278 -47.31 -7.03 -8.42
CA ALA A 278 -47.31 -8.48 -8.23
C ALA A 278 -47.61 -8.94 -6.79
N ASN A 279 -47.68 -8.03 -5.81
CA ASN A 279 -47.83 -8.33 -4.38
C ASN A 279 -46.72 -9.29 -3.86
N LYS A 280 -45.47 -8.97 -4.18
CA LYS A 280 -44.30 -9.81 -3.84
C LYS A 280 -43.14 -8.99 -3.29
N LEU A 281 -42.28 -9.69 -2.54
CA LEU A 281 -40.88 -9.35 -2.34
C LEU A 281 -40.05 -10.23 -3.28
N THR A 282 -39.38 -9.62 -4.25
CA THR A 282 -38.48 -10.32 -5.18
C THR A 282 -37.03 -10.14 -4.71
N ILE A 283 -36.28 -11.24 -4.65
CA ILE A 283 -34.92 -11.30 -4.13
C ILE A 283 -33.99 -11.63 -5.28
N ILE A 284 -32.99 -10.78 -5.49
CA ILE A 284 -32.02 -10.84 -6.59
C ILE A 284 -30.62 -11.03 -6.01
N ASN A 285 -29.84 -11.96 -6.56
CA ASN A 285 -28.42 -12.05 -6.25
C ASN A 285 -27.66 -10.91 -6.94
N ALA A 286 -26.96 -10.09 -6.16
CA ALA A 286 -26.29 -8.87 -6.63
C ALA A 286 -25.08 -9.13 -7.55
N LEU A 287 -24.52 -10.34 -7.54
CA LEU A 287 -23.38 -10.72 -8.38
C LEU A 287 -23.84 -11.24 -9.74
N SER A 288 -24.77 -12.21 -9.75
CA SER A 288 -25.27 -12.85 -10.97
C SER A 288 -26.41 -12.09 -11.66
N ASN A 289 -27.03 -11.11 -10.99
CA ASN A 289 -28.22 -10.39 -11.46
C ASN A 289 -29.44 -11.29 -11.74
N LEU A 290 -29.50 -12.47 -11.11
CA LEU A 290 -30.61 -13.43 -11.22
C LEU A 290 -31.55 -13.32 -10.03
N ILE A 291 -32.85 -13.50 -10.29
CA ILE A 291 -33.87 -13.70 -9.24
C ILE A 291 -33.57 -15.05 -8.56
N THR A 292 -33.33 -15.03 -7.26
CA THR A 292 -33.10 -16.24 -6.46
C THR A 292 -34.35 -16.73 -5.75
N LYS A 293 -35.27 -15.82 -5.41
CA LYS A 293 -36.44 -16.13 -4.59
C LYS A 293 -37.52 -15.06 -4.74
N GLU A 294 -38.78 -15.47 -4.62
CA GLU A 294 -39.91 -14.57 -4.47
C GLU A 294 -40.73 -14.97 -3.25
N ILE A 295 -41.21 -13.99 -2.49
CA ILE A 295 -42.06 -14.19 -1.31
C ILE A 295 -43.34 -13.39 -1.52
N THR A 296 -44.49 -14.05 -1.51
CA THR A 296 -45.80 -13.38 -1.59
C THR A 296 -46.04 -12.56 -0.34
N VAL A 297 -46.49 -11.32 -0.51
CA VAL A 297 -46.88 -10.40 0.57
C VAL A 297 -48.24 -9.80 0.28
N SER A 298 -48.88 -9.16 1.24
CA SER A 298 -50.20 -8.56 1.04
C SER A 298 -50.10 -7.09 0.61
N ASN A 299 -51.12 -6.62 -0.12
CA ASN A 299 -51.51 -5.20 -0.20
C ASN A 299 -50.44 -4.23 -0.76
N ASN A 300 -50.03 -4.48 -2.00
CA ASN A 300 -49.32 -3.55 -2.89
C ASN A 300 -48.10 -2.87 -2.24
N PRO A 301 -47.03 -3.62 -1.92
CA PRO A 301 -45.85 -3.07 -1.26
C PRO A 301 -45.19 -1.99 -2.15
N VAL A 302 -44.93 -0.81 -1.57
CA VAL A 302 -44.32 0.33 -2.26
C VAL A 302 -42.97 0.68 -1.63
N SER A 303 -42.94 0.96 -0.32
CA SER A 303 -41.69 1.25 0.39
C SER A 303 -41.20 0.02 1.14
N ILE A 304 -39.88 -0.09 1.31
CA ILE A 304 -39.19 -1.23 1.91
C ILE A 304 -37.99 -0.75 2.71
N VAL A 305 -37.78 -1.32 3.90
CA VAL A 305 -36.59 -1.12 4.73
C VAL A 305 -36.10 -2.46 5.27
N ILE A 306 -34.79 -2.58 5.50
CA ILE A 306 -34.17 -3.76 6.12
C ILE A 306 -33.49 -3.33 7.43
N ASN A 307 -33.68 -4.13 8.49
CA ASN A 307 -32.91 -3.99 9.71
C ASN A 307 -31.61 -4.81 9.56
N PRO A 308 -30.42 -4.18 9.50
CA PRO A 308 -29.16 -4.90 9.24
C PRO A 308 -28.73 -5.81 10.40
N LEU A 309 -29.26 -5.62 11.61
CA LEU A 309 -28.93 -6.43 12.79
C LEU A 309 -29.71 -7.75 12.82
N THR A 310 -30.91 -7.78 12.22
CA THR A 310 -31.80 -8.96 12.25
C THR A 310 -32.08 -9.55 10.87
N SER A 311 -31.63 -8.90 9.79
CA SER A 311 -31.97 -9.19 8.39
C SER A 311 -33.47 -9.21 8.08
N ARG A 312 -34.32 -8.73 9.00
CA ARG A 312 -35.76 -8.62 8.80
C ARG A 312 -36.10 -7.40 7.95
N ILE A 313 -37.10 -7.57 7.10
CA ILE A 313 -37.54 -6.58 6.13
C ILE A 313 -38.94 -6.10 6.54
N ALA A 314 -39.15 -4.80 6.60
CA ALA A 314 -40.49 -4.23 6.65
C ALA A 314 -40.85 -3.66 5.27
N MET A 315 -42.08 -3.86 4.84
CA MET A 315 -42.67 -3.28 3.63
C MET A 315 -44.01 -2.66 3.96
N VAL A 316 -44.30 -1.48 3.40
CA VAL A 316 -45.64 -0.87 3.49
C VAL A 316 -46.21 -0.61 2.11
N GLY A 317 -47.53 -0.70 2.01
CA GLY A 317 -48.27 -0.47 0.78
C GLY A 317 -49.43 0.51 0.93
N ILE A 318 -49.87 1.01 -0.22
CA ILE A 318 -50.92 2.04 -0.34
C ILE A 318 -52.29 1.58 0.16
N SER A 319 -52.56 0.26 0.14
CA SER A 319 -53.84 -0.37 0.51
C SER A 319 -53.95 -0.75 1.99
N GLY A 320 -53.01 -0.29 2.83
CA GLY A 320 -53.27 -0.14 4.26
C GLY A 320 -52.72 -1.24 5.17
N PHE A 321 -51.66 -1.95 4.75
CA PHE A 321 -50.98 -2.95 5.57
C PHE A 321 -49.46 -2.83 5.48
N MET A 322 -48.81 -3.25 6.57
CA MET A 322 -47.37 -3.43 6.68
C MET A 322 -47.08 -4.93 6.74
N ASN A 323 -46.11 -5.38 5.93
CA ASN A 323 -45.63 -6.76 5.91
C ASN A 323 -44.24 -6.78 6.55
N ILE A 324 -44.05 -7.56 7.60
CA ILE A 324 -42.77 -7.83 8.22
C ILE A 324 -42.33 -9.22 7.78
N VAL A 325 -41.21 -9.31 7.06
CA VAL A 325 -40.74 -10.52 6.39
C VAL A 325 -39.37 -10.93 6.92
N ASP A 326 -39.25 -12.20 7.29
CA ASP A 326 -37.97 -12.89 7.44
C ASP A 326 -37.63 -13.58 6.09
N PRO A 327 -36.62 -13.09 5.34
CA PRO A 327 -36.30 -13.61 4.02
C PRO A 327 -35.65 -15.01 4.05
N ILE A 328 -35.19 -15.48 5.22
CA ILE A 328 -34.64 -16.83 5.39
C ILE A 328 -35.81 -17.81 5.55
N THR A 329 -36.68 -17.57 6.53
CA THR A 329 -37.74 -18.51 6.93
C THR A 329 -39.04 -18.41 6.12
N ASN A 330 -39.19 -17.40 5.24
CA ASN A 330 -40.44 -17.03 4.55
C ASN A 330 -41.56 -16.58 5.51
N TYR A 331 -41.26 -16.32 6.77
CA TYR A 331 -42.25 -15.91 7.73
C TYR A 331 -42.68 -14.46 7.49
N VAL A 332 -43.99 -14.24 7.34
CA VAL A 332 -44.60 -12.92 7.08
C VAL A 332 -45.64 -12.61 8.16
N ILE A 333 -45.50 -11.47 8.83
CA ILE A 333 -46.54 -10.89 9.68
C ILE A 333 -47.16 -9.70 8.94
N GLY A 334 -48.49 -9.71 8.79
CA GLY A 334 -49.25 -8.54 8.35
C GLY A 334 -49.81 -7.75 9.53
N THR A 335 -49.57 -6.43 9.56
CA THR A 335 -50.21 -5.51 10.53
C THR A 335 -50.96 -4.38 9.80
N PRO A 336 -52.11 -3.91 10.33
CA PRO A 336 -52.82 -2.78 9.72
C PRO A 336 -51.99 -1.48 9.76
N SER A 337 -51.88 -0.81 8.63
CA SER A 337 -51.06 0.40 8.44
C SER A 337 -51.60 1.23 7.25
N PRO A 338 -52.62 2.07 7.44
CA PRO A 338 -53.27 2.84 6.37
C PRO A 338 -52.30 3.67 5.52
N GLY A 339 -52.57 3.76 4.21
CA GLY A 339 -52.08 4.81 3.31
C GLY A 339 -50.57 5.02 3.19
N ALA A 340 -49.75 4.02 3.54
CA ALA A 340 -48.33 4.24 3.80
C ALA A 340 -47.46 4.30 2.52
N GLN A 341 -46.59 5.33 2.43
CA GLN A 341 -45.83 5.66 1.20
C GLN A 341 -44.30 5.60 1.36
N GLY A 342 -43.76 5.93 2.53
CA GLY A 342 -42.32 5.97 2.81
C GLY A 342 -42.00 5.39 4.18
N MET A 343 -40.77 4.89 4.34
CA MET A 343 -40.27 4.31 5.59
C MET A 343 -38.79 4.56 5.80
N ALA A 344 -38.40 4.76 7.05
CA ALA A 344 -37.00 4.85 7.47
C ALA A 344 -36.82 4.33 8.91
N PHE A 345 -35.69 3.67 9.18
CA PHE A 345 -35.24 3.36 10.54
C PHE A 345 -34.58 4.57 11.18
N THR A 346 -34.70 4.69 12.51
CA THR A 346 -33.83 5.58 13.28
C THR A 346 -32.37 5.11 13.16
N PRO A 347 -31.36 6.01 13.28
CA PRO A 347 -29.94 5.65 13.08
C PRO A 347 -29.40 4.59 14.05
N ASP A 348 -30.03 4.43 15.21
CA ASP A 348 -29.73 3.41 16.22
C ASP A 348 -30.51 2.09 15.99
N TYR A 349 -31.34 2.02 14.96
CA TYR A 349 -32.27 0.93 14.67
C TYR A 349 -33.20 0.56 15.86
N SER A 350 -33.54 1.51 16.74
CA SER A 350 -34.46 1.26 17.87
C SER A 350 -35.94 1.33 17.46
N ALA A 351 -36.27 2.13 16.45
CA ALA A 351 -37.61 2.27 15.88
C ALA A 351 -37.55 2.52 14.37
N PHE A 352 -38.67 2.37 13.68
CA PHE A 352 -38.85 2.89 12.34
C PHE A 352 -40.13 3.72 12.25
N TYR A 353 -40.12 4.69 11.33
CA TYR A 353 -41.23 5.58 11.07
C TYR A 353 -41.75 5.35 9.66
N TYR A 354 -43.05 5.57 9.47
CA TYR A 354 -43.73 5.43 8.19
C TYR A 354 -44.79 6.51 7.99
N THR A 355 -44.88 7.02 6.77
CA THR A 355 -45.75 8.14 6.37
C THR A 355 -47.08 7.65 5.81
N ASP A 356 -48.20 7.98 6.46
CA ASP A 356 -49.55 7.72 5.96
C ASP A 356 -50.06 8.96 5.20
N LYS A 357 -50.03 8.85 3.86
CA LYS A 357 -50.44 9.93 2.96
C LYS A 357 -51.94 10.16 2.98
N ILE A 358 -52.75 9.13 3.24
CA ILE A 358 -54.21 9.19 3.11
C ILE A 358 -54.81 9.94 4.29
N ASN A 359 -54.34 9.66 5.51
CA ASN A 359 -54.90 10.26 6.71
C ASN A 359 -54.08 11.44 7.27
N ASN A 360 -53.07 11.92 6.52
CA ASN A 360 -52.10 12.93 6.94
C ASN A 360 -51.47 12.61 8.30
N ARG A 361 -50.70 11.51 8.37
CA ARG A 361 -50.10 11.02 9.62
C ARG A 361 -48.65 10.61 9.44
N LEU A 362 -47.88 10.74 10.51
CA LEU A 362 -46.63 10.02 10.70
C LEU A 362 -46.88 8.94 11.77
N SER A 363 -46.45 7.71 11.53
CA SER A 363 -46.60 6.63 12.50
C SER A 363 -45.23 6.01 12.79
N TYR A 364 -45.10 5.34 13.94
CA TYR A 364 -43.85 4.70 14.33
C TYR A 364 -44.08 3.39 15.07
N THR A 365 -43.12 2.48 14.95
CA THR A 365 -43.12 1.18 15.62
C THR A 365 -41.72 0.86 16.12
N ALA A 366 -41.60 0.23 17.30
CA ALA A 366 -40.32 -0.27 17.77
C ALA A 366 -39.71 -1.26 16.74
N ALA A 367 -38.38 -1.29 16.60
CA ALA A 367 -37.70 -2.09 15.57
C ALA A 367 -37.79 -3.61 15.78
N ASN A 368 -38.12 -4.05 17.00
CA ASN A 368 -38.51 -5.43 17.31
C ASN A 368 -39.99 -5.72 17.01
N PHE A 369 -40.69 -4.80 16.34
CA PHE A 369 -42.11 -4.88 15.95
C PHE A 369 -43.08 -5.00 17.14
N GLY A 370 -42.72 -4.34 18.25
CA GLY A 370 -43.53 -4.22 19.46
C GLY A 370 -44.56 -3.08 19.37
N SER A 371 -44.78 -2.38 20.48
CA SER A 371 -45.70 -1.23 20.52
C SER A 371 -45.27 -0.09 19.57
N GLY A 372 -46.27 0.65 19.11
CA GLY A 372 -46.12 1.79 18.20
C GLY A 372 -47.11 2.91 18.52
N GLY A 373 -47.02 4.01 17.77
CA GLY A 373 -47.86 5.19 17.96
C GLY A 373 -48.18 5.91 16.66
N ILE A 374 -49.26 6.68 16.69
CA ILE A 374 -49.78 7.47 15.55
C ILE A 374 -49.66 8.95 15.91
N ILE A 375 -49.12 9.76 15.00
CA ILE A 375 -48.99 11.21 15.12
C ILE A 375 -49.90 11.83 14.06
N SER A 376 -50.96 12.52 14.50
CA SER A 376 -51.97 13.12 13.62
C SER A 376 -52.63 14.36 14.25
N PRO A 377 -53.04 15.36 13.44
CA PRO A 377 -52.70 15.53 12.02
C PRO A 377 -51.21 15.87 11.82
N PHE A 378 -50.64 15.46 10.68
CA PHE A 378 -49.22 15.63 10.38
C PHE A 378 -49.03 15.93 8.88
N GLY A 379 -48.60 17.17 8.58
CA GLY A 379 -48.39 17.65 7.22
C GLY A 379 -49.64 17.59 6.33
N ASN A 380 -49.46 17.85 5.03
CA ASN A 380 -50.47 17.51 4.02
C ASN A 380 -49.86 16.55 2.97
N GLY A 381 -50.40 15.35 2.88
CA GLY A 381 -49.92 14.27 2.02
C GLY A 381 -48.46 13.87 2.25
N PRO A 382 -48.06 13.46 3.46
CA PRO A 382 -46.68 13.01 3.75
C PRO A 382 -46.30 11.80 2.88
N THR A 383 -45.12 11.83 2.26
CA THR A 383 -44.66 10.80 1.30
C THR A 383 -43.29 10.23 1.67
N SER A 384 -42.23 11.03 1.57
CA SER A 384 -40.87 10.72 2.07
C SER A 384 -40.34 9.34 1.66
N PHE A 385 -40.34 9.06 0.36
CA PHE A 385 -39.86 7.80 -0.16
C PHE A 385 -38.31 7.72 -0.10
N GLY A 386 -37.78 6.78 0.69
CA GLY A 386 -36.35 6.63 0.96
C GLY A 386 -36.01 6.92 2.42
N ASN A 387 -34.73 7.15 2.73
CA ASN A 387 -34.32 7.47 4.10
C ASN A 387 -34.56 8.95 4.40
N PHE A 388 -35.54 9.22 5.28
CA PHE A 388 -35.88 10.57 5.75
C PHE A 388 -35.51 10.86 7.21
N ILE A 389 -34.81 9.96 7.91
CA ILE A 389 -34.42 10.20 9.32
C ILE A 389 -32.92 10.48 9.39
N ALA A 390 -32.57 11.71 9.74
CA ALA A 390 -31.21 12.11 10.05
C ALA A 390 -30.95 12.00 11.57
N PRO A 391 -29.69 11.82 12.00
CA PRO A 391 -29.33 12.12 13.39
C PRO A 391 -29.69 13.56 13.70
N GLY A 392 -30.23 13.82 14.90
CA GLY A 392 -30.51 15.19 15.32
C GLY A 392 -29.22 15.99 15.53
N PRO A 393 -29.30 17.34 15.52
CA PRO A 393 -28.19 18.16 15.96
C PRO A 393 -27.81 17.78 17.41
N PRO A 394 -26.51 17.87 17.78
CA PRO A 394 -26.04 17.56 19.12
C PRO A 394 -26.67 18.52 20.12
N CYS A 395 -27.28 17.96 21.17
CA CYS A 395 -27.97 18.73 22.20
C CYS A 395 -26.99 19.27 23.23
N ASN A 396 -26.45 20.45 22.96
CA ASN A 396 -25.52 21.18 23.83
C ASN A 396 -26.22 21.90 25.00
N MET A 397 -27.46 21.51 25.34
CA MET A 397 -28.21 22.06 26.47
C MET A 397 -27.73 21.42 27.78
N PRO A 398 -27.72 22.13 28.90
CA PRO A 398 -27.37 21.55 30.20
C PRO A 398 -28.52 20.70 30.78
N THR A 399 -28.17 19.64 31.51
CA THR A 399 -29.12 18.94 32.41
C THR A 399 -29.62 19.91 33.47
N VAL A 400 -30.94 20.04 33.59
CA VAL A 400 -31.60 20.90 34.57
C VAL A 400 -31.93 20.07 35.82
N LYS A 401 -31.70 20.64 37.01
CA LYS A 401 -32.09 20.04 38.29
C LYS A 401 -32.82 21.05 39.15
N PHE A 402 -33.92 20.64 39.76
CA PHE A 402 -34.69 21.44 40.72
C PHE A 402 -35.35 20.51 41.76
N THR A 403 -35.84 21.08 42.86
CA THR A 403 -36.42 20.33 43.99
C THR A 403 -37.86 20.73 44.32
N ILE A 404 -38.64 19.78 44.82
CA ILE A 404 -39.98 20.00 45.40
C ILE A 404 -39.96 19.44 46.83
N ARG A 405 -40.17 20.29 47.85
CA ARG A 405 -40.11 19.96 49.29
C ARG A 405 -41.47 20.14 49.99
N VAL A 406 -41.80 19.24 50.94
CA VAL A 406 -43.11 19.14 51.60
C VAL A 406 -42.98 18.98 53.14
N ASP A 407 -43.58 19.84 53.99
CA ASP A 407 -43.24 19.99 55.44
C ASP A 407 -44.29 19.50 56.52
N PRO A 408 -43.87 19.16 57.79
CA PRO A 408 -44.68 18.58 58.92
C PRO A 408 -44.85 19.46 60.23
N SER A 409 -45.33 18.89 61.38
CA SER A 409 -45.87 19.59 62.62
C SER A 409 -45.06 19.51 63.97
N PRO A 410 -45.27 20.41 64.99
CA PRO A 410 -44.35 20.71 66.13
C PRO A 410 -44.13 19.69 67.29
N ASN A 411 -42.88 19.48 67.81
CA ASN A 411 -42.50 18.58 68.94
C ASN A 411 -41.02 18.75 69.45
N ILE A 412 -40.62 18.29 70.66
CA ILE A 412 -39.21 18.00 71.11
C ILE A 412 -39.12 16.61 71.76
N GLN A 413 -38.07 15.81 71.50
CA GLN A 413 -37.83 14.51 72.15
C GLN A 413 -36.35 14.28 72.52
N LEU A 414 -36.10 13.49 73.59
CA LEU A 414 -34.77 12.99 73.95
C LEU A 414 -34.66 11.45 73.87
N SER A 415 -33.45 10.95 73.62
CA SER A 415 -33.11 9.54 73.86
C SER A 415 -32.54 9.30 75.26
N ALA A 416 -32.46 8.04 75.67
CA ALA A 416 -31.62 7.64 76.80
C ALA A 416 -30.14 8.01 76.55
N VAL A 417 -29.39 8.27 77.63
CA VAL A 417 -27.93 8.41 77.56
C VAL A 417 -27.30 7.05 77.38
N THR A 418 -26.35 6.98 76.45
CA THR A 418 -25.64 5.76 76.08
C THR A 418 -24.15 6.04 75.94
N GLY A 419 -23.34 4.98 76.03
CA GLY A 419 -21.89 5.06 75.94
C GLY A 419 -21.20 5.05 77.30
N HIS A 420 -19.89 5.18 77.25
CA HIS A 420 -18.97 5.17 78.38
C HIS A 420 -17.80 6.07 78.03
N ILE A 421 -17.08 6.55 79.03
CA ILE A 421 -15.99 7.50 78.83
C ILE A 421 -14.73 6.90 79.45
N THR A 422 -13.76 6.51 78.62
CA THR A 422 -12.43 6.05 79.03
C THR A 422 -11.32 6.85 78.33
N ALA A 423 -10.82 7.95 78.92
CA ALA A 423 -9.75 8.74 78.28
C ALA A 423 -8.35 8.13 78.49
N CYS A 424 -7.31 8.84 78.04
CA CYS A 424 -5.97 8.74 78.63
C CYS A 424 -5.66 10.01 79.44
N ALA A 425 -4.87 9.90 80.52
CA ALA A 425 -4.65 11.02 81.44
C ALA A 425 -4.01 12.23 80.73
N GLY A 426 -4.47 13.44 81.05
CA GLY A 426 -4.01 14.68 80.41
C GLY A 426 -4.50 14.90 78.97
N SER A 427 -5.31 13.98 78.43
CA SER A 427 -6.05 14.16 77.18
C SER A 427 -7.55 14.14 77.46
N PRO A 428 -8.37 14.94 76.75
CA PRO A 428 -9.81 14.73 76.75
C PRO A 428 -10.12 13.30 76.30
N SER A 429 -11.25 12.74 76.72
CA SER A 429 -11.62 11.42 76.20
C SER A 429 -11.75 11.44 74.68
N SER A 430 -11.24 10.37 74.07
CA SER A 430 -11.31 10.19 72.63
C SER A 430 -12.78 10.01 72.21
N SER A 431 -13.10 10.21 70.94
CA SER A 431 -14.50 10.17 70.47
C SER A 431 -15.17 8.78 70.53
N SER A 432 -14.45 7.71 70.86
CA SER A 432 -15.02 6.38 71.20
C SER A 432 -15.46 6.28 72.66
N ASP A 433 -14.94 7.20 73.47
CA ASP A 433 -14.95 7.22 74.91
C ASP A 433 -15.75 8.44 75.36
N ILE A 434 -16.94 8.56 74.81
CA ILE A 434 -17.90 9.64 75.07
C ILE A 434 -19.25 9.02 75.39
N GLN A 435 -20.04 9.73 76.18
CA GLN A 435 -21.46 9.47 76.28
C GLN A 435 -22.24 10.36 75.33
N GLN A 436 -23.45 9.95 75.02
CA GLN A 436 -24.28 10.63 74.05
C GLN A 436 -25.77 10.39 74.32
N PHE A 437 -26.57 11.36 73.89
CA PHE A 437 -28.02 11.24 73.77
C PHE A 437 -28.48 12.12 72.61
N GLN A 438 -29.63 11.81 72.01
CA GLN A 438 -30.19 12.62 70.94
C GLN A 438 -31.19 13.63 71.46
N VAL A 439 -31.20 14.80 70.82
CA VAL A 439 -32.14 15.91 71.01
C VAL A 439 -32.81 16.17 69.67
N SER A 440 -34.10 15.86 69.55
CA SER A 440 -34.88 16.08 68.33
C SER A 440 -36.02 17.07 68.55
N GLY A 441 -36.57 17.58 67.46
CA GLY A 441 -37.85 18.23 67.41
C GLY A 441 -38.33 18.45 65.98
N ASN A 442 -39.63 18.30 65.75
CA ASN A 442 -40.27 18.56 64.45
C ASN A 442 -41.21 19.74 64.58
N GLY A 443 -41.81 20.23 63.48
CA GLY A 443 -42.50 21.53 63.29
C GLY A 443 -42.05 22.75 64.12
N LEU A 444 -40.80 22.82 64.58
CA LEU A 444 -40.33 23.80 65.55
C LEU A 444 -40.33 25.24 65.01
N ASN A 445 -40.96 26.16 65.74
CA ASN A 445 -41.00 27.58 65.40
C ASN A 445 -39.74 28.36 65.87
N SER A 446 -38.82 27.71 66.58
CA SER A 446 -37.55 28.29 67.08
C SER A 446 -36.53 27.21 67.45
N ASP A 447 -35.28 27.61 67.64
CA ASP A 447 -34.12 26.77 68.00
C ASP A 447 -34.25 26.03 69.34
N ILE A 448 -33.49 24.93 69.55
CA ILE A 448 -33.35 24.24 70.85
C ILE A 448 -32.05 24.63 71.55
N ASN A 449 -32.08 25.05 72.83
CA ASN A 449 -30.91 25.41 73.63
C ASN A 449 -30.53 24.32 74.66
N ILE A 450 -29.23 24.09 74.89
CA ILE A 450 -28.66 22.92 75.59
C ILE A 450 -27.47 23.29 76.51
N VAL A 451 -27.37 22.72 77.72
CA VAL A 451 -26.34 23.09 78.75
C VAL A 451 -25.79 21.88 79.53
N ALA A 452 -24.48 21.87 79.83
CA ALA A 452 -23.70 20.76 80.41
C ALA A 452 -23.24 20.93 81.89
N PRO A 453 -22.86 19.82 82.59
CA PRO A 453 -22.32 19.84 83.95
C PRO A 453 -20.78 19.94 83.99
N ALA A 454 -20.22 20.28 85.15
CA ALA A 454 -18.77 20.42 85.35
C ALA A 454 -17.97 19.12 85.10
N SER A 455 -16.69 19.26 84.73
CA SER A 455 -15.75 18.20 84.30
C SER A 455 -16.08 17.50 82.98
N PHE A 456 -17.30 17.64 82.49
CA PHE A 456 -17.73 17.22 81.16
C PHE A 456 -17.82 18.41 80.20
N GLU A 457 -17.67 18.14 78.92
CA GLU A 457 -17.95 19.12 77.86
C GLU A 457 -19.00 18.53 76.91
N ILE A 458 -19.92 19.36 76.41
CA ILE A 458 -20.87 19.00 75.36
C ILE A 458 -20.45 19.52 74.00
N SER A 459 -20.82 18.77 72.96
CA SER A 459 -20.70 19.19 71.57
C SER A 459 -21.73 18.49 70.69
N LEU A 460 -21.98 19.04 69.50
CA LEU A 460 -22.63 18.33 68.39
C LEU A 460 -21.66 17.40 67.65
N ASN A 461 -20.38 17.46 68.02
CA ASN A 461 -19.30 16.73 67.39
C ASN A 461 -18.55 15.93 68.45
N SER A 462 -18.51 14.61 68.28
CA SER A 462 -17.90 13.64 69.18
C SER A 462 -16.40 13.83 69.47
N GLY A 463 -15.67 14.60 68.66
CA GLY A 463 -14.22 14.81 68.81
C GLY A 463 -13.76 16.27 69.00
N SER A 464 -14.64 17.26 68.80
CA SER A 464 -14.24 18.68 68.72
C SER A 464 -15.41 19.63 69.03
N GLY A 465 -15.17 20.94 69.08
CA GLY A 465 -16.23 21.94 69.35
C GLY A 465 -16.84 21.85 70.76
N PHE A 466 -16.17 21.13 71.65
CA PHE A 466 -16.59 20.88 73.01
C PHE A 466 -16.54 22.13 73.89
N GLY A 467 -17.63 22.37 74.62
CA GLY A 467 -17.80 23.48 75.55
C GLY A 467 -18.99 23.24 76.49
N ASN A 468 -19.45 24.29 77.18
CA ASN A 468 -20.40 24.14 78.29
C ASN A 468 -21.88 24.35 77.88
N THR A 469 -22.13 24.95 76.72
CA THR A 469 -23.44 25.42 76.24
C THR A 469 -23.55 25.29 74.73
N LEU A 470 -24.75 25.05 74.21
CA LEU A 470 -24.95 24.67 72.82
C LEU A 470 -26.36 25.00 72.30
N ILE A 471 -26.49 25.43 71.04
CA ILE A 471 -27.77 25.79 70.41
C ILE A 471 -27.94 24.99 69.11
N LEU A 472 -29.15 24.45 68.90
CA LEU A 472 -29.58 23.73 67.71
C LEU A 472 -30.58 24.58 66.90
N PRO A 473 -30.18 25.14 65.74
CA PRO A 473 -31.07 26.00 64.97
C PRO A 473 -32.23 25.22 64.32
N ALA A 474 -33.47 25.68 64.54
CA ALA A 474 -34.65 25.07 63.94
C ALA A 474 -34.79 25.51 62.50
N THR A 475 -34.44 24.61 61.58
CA THR A 475 -34.46 24.90 60.14
C THR A 475 -35.77 24.42 59.55
N SER A 476 -36.55 25.36 58.99
CA SER A 476 -37.82 25.06 58.30
C SER A 476 -38.77 24.17 59.11
N GLY A 477 -38.92 24.47 60.40
CA GLY A 477 -39.78 23.67 61.28
C GLY A 477 -39.13 22.40 61.82
N SER A 478 -37.81 22.22 61.87
CA SER A 478 -37.26 21.01 62.51
C SER A 478 -35.85 21.21 63.05
N VAL A 479 -35.60 20.58 64.18
CA VAL A 479 -34.27 20.18 64.65
C VAL A 479 -34.28 18.66 64.58
N SER A 480 -33.72 18.08 63.51
CA SER A 480 -33.64 16.63 63.38
C SER A 480 -32.90 16.00 64.58
N PRO A 481 -33.13 14.71 64.94
CA PRO A 481 -32.49 14.07 66.09
C PRO A 481 -30.97 14.27 66.09
N THR A 482 -30.52 15.20 66.92
CA THR A 482 -29.15 15.68 66.95
C THR A 482 -28.47 15.10 68.17
N THR A 483 -27.45 14.29 67.94
CA THR A 483 -26.67 13.70 69.02
C THR A 483 -25.86 14.78 69.72
N VAL A 484 -26.13 14.99 71.01
CA VAL A 484 -25.27 15.71 71.93
C VAL A 484 -24.28 14.72 72.50
N PHE A 485 -23.01 14.96 72.21
CA PHE A 485 -21.90 14.19 72.74
C PHE A 485 -21.38 14.84 74.01
N VAL A 486 -20.93 14.00 74.95
CA VAL A 486 -20.49 14.36 76.28
C VAL A 486 -19.16 13.65 76.51
N ARG A 487 -18.07 14.40 76.66
CA ARG A 487 -16.73 13.83 76.88
C ARG A 487 -16.18 14.21 78.24
N SER A 488 -15.13 13.52 78.70
CA SER A 488 -14.29 14.09 79.76
C SER A 488 -13.38 15.17 79.16
N SER A 489 -13.29 16.31 79.83
CA SER A 489 -12.39 17.42 79.44
C SER A 489 -10.90 17.05 79.60
N SER A 490 -10.00 17.86 79.04
CA SER A 490 -8.55 17.73 79.30
C SER A 490 -8.15 17.97 80.77
N THR A 491 -9.03 18.56 81.57
CA THR A 491 -8.82 18.76 83.01
C THR A 491 -9.27 17.55 83.84
N ALA A 492 -9.78 16.48 83.20
CA ALA A 492 -10.16 15.25 83.87
C ALA A 492 -8.94 14.49 84.39
N VAL A 493 -8.88 14.32 85.72
CA VAL A 493 -7.90 13.49 86.42
C VAL A 493 -8.31 12.02 86.41
N SER A 494 -7.35 11.11 86.61
CA SER A 494 -7.61 9.66 86.61
C SER A 494 -8.55 9.24 87.76
N GLY A 495 -9.76 8.79 87.42
CA GLY A 495 -10.81 8.38 88.36
C GLY A 495 -12.18 8.30 87.67
N ASN A 496 -13.25 8.06 88.45
CA ASN A 496 -14.63 7.92 87.94
C ASN A 496 -15.54 9.12 88.28
N LEU A 497 -16.42 9.59 87.36
CA LEU A 497 -17.19 10.86 87.45
C LEU A 497 -18.69 10.74 87.03
N THR A 498 -19.59 11.70 87.37
CA THR A 498 -21.04 11.78 86.94
C THR A 498 -21.67 13.20 86.82
N GLY A 499 -22.79 13.42 86.09
CA GLY A 499 -23.51 14.73 85.94
C GLY A 499 -24.84 14.74 85.12
N ASN A 500 -25.48 15.91 84.87
CA ASN A 500 -26.75 16.10 84.09
C ASN A 500 -26.69 17.20 82.98
N VAL A 501 -27.43 17.04 81.87
CA VAL A 501 -27.54 17.93 80.69
C VAL A 501 -29.01 18.28 80.40
N VAL A 502 -29.35 19.52 79.96
CA VAL A 502 -30.74 20.05 79.89
C VAL A 502 -31.07 20.70 78.51
N CYS A 503 -32.30 20.56 77.97
CA CYS A 503 -32.72 21.03 76.63
C CYS A 503 -34.10 21.77 76.57
N THR A 504 -34.25 22.86 75.78
CA THR A 504 -35.49 23.71 75.70
C THR A 504 -35.77 24.37 74.32
N SER A 505 -37.05 24.59 73.92
CA SER A 505 -37.45 25.43 72.73
C SER A 505 -38.89 25.98 72.80
N THR A 506 -39.22 27.03 72.04
CA THR A 506 -40.53 27.74 72.05
C THR A 506 -41.67 26.91 71.47
N GLY A 507 -42.77 26.77 72.22
CA GLY A 507 -43.97 26.04 71.79
C GLY A 507 -43.90 24.53 71.97
N ALA A 508 -42.81 24.00 72.55
CA ALA A 508 -42.63 22.59 72.88
C ALA A 508 -42.14 22.41 74.34
N VAL A 509 -42.19 21.18 74.84
CA VAL A 509 -41.94 20.85 76.26
C VAL A 509 -40.45 20.51 76.50
N ALA A 510 -39.86 21.03 77.58
CA ALA A 510 -38.45 20.87 77.95
C ALA A 510 -38.08 19.44 78.45
N GLN A 511 -36.80 19.06 78.35
CA GLN A 511 -36.31 17.69 78.62
C GLN A 511 -34.87 17.65 79.20
N GLN A 512 -34.42 16.52 79.80
CA GLN A 512 -33.09 16.37 80.49
C GLN A 512 -32.45 14.96 80.35
N ALA A 513 -31.12 14.83 80.60
CA ALA A 513 -30.29 13.61 80.43
C ALA A 513 -29.10 13.50 81.43
N THR A 514 -28.59 12.29 81.77
CA THR A 514 -27.60 12.01 82.87
C THR A 514 -26.34 11.20 82.44
N VAL A 515 -25.12 11.54 82.90
CA VAL A 515 -23.80 11.12 82.33
C VAL A 515 -22.68 10.67 83.34
N SER A 516 -21.57 10.00 82.90
CA SER A 516 -20.45 9.41 83.71
C SER A 516 -19.08 9.05 82.98
N ALA A 517 -17.93 8.81 83.69
CA ALA A 517 -16.55 8.57 83.10
C ALA A 517 -15.43 7.77 83.87
N ALA A 518 -14.24 7.47 83.24
CA ALA A 518 -12.96 6.74 83.62
C ALA A 518 -11.67 7.07 82.72
N ILE A 519 -10.36 6.68 82.99
CA ILE A 519 -9.08 7.21 82.31
C ILE A 519 -7.71 6.30 82.32
N ASN A 520 -6.78 6.30 81.28
CA ASN A 520 -5.61 5.34 80.88
C ASN A 520 -4.22 5.88 80.17
N PRO A 521 -3.28 5.07 79.48
CA PRO A 521 -1.93 5.42 78.78
C PRO A 521 -1.40 4.73 77.39
N GLN A 522 -0.13 4.97 76.82
CA GLN A 522 0.37 4.91 75.33
C GLN A 522 1.71 4.13 74.77
N PRO A 523 2.07 3.99 73.41
CA PRO A 523 3.21 3.18 72.73
C PRO A 523 4.07 3.71 71.44
N SER A 524 4.92 2.92 70.67
CA SER A 524 5.90 3.35 69.53
C SER A 524 6.46 2.34 68.37
N VAL A 525 7.29 2.76 67.34
CA VAL A 525 7.87 2.01 66.10
C VAL A 525 9.38 2.26 65.68
N ASN A 526 10.01 1.42 64.81
CA ASN A 526 11.37 1.52 64.19
C ASN A 526 11.45 1.93 62.66
N ILE A 527 12.65 2.26 62.13
CA ILE A 527 12.94 2.82 60.76
C ILE A 527 13.06 1.76 59.62
N VAL A 528 12.79 2.15 58.35
CA VAL A 528 12.75 1.31 57.12
C VAL A 528 13.44 1.98 55.90
N SER A 529 13.95 1.19 54.94
CA SER A 529 14.73 1.64 53.75
C SER A 529 13.94 1.80 52.44
N ASN A 530 14.47 2.59 51.49
CA ASN A 530 13.88 2.91 50.17
C ASN A 530 14.16 1.85 49.07
N GLN A 531 13.41 1.87 47.96
CA GLN A 531 13.62 1.04 46.74
C GLN A 531 13.48 1.84 45.42
N THR A 532 14.11 1.39 44.32
CA THR A 532 13.97 1.98 42.97
C THR A 532 14.06 0.90 41.86
N LEU A 533 13.15 0.93 40.88
CA LEU A 533 12.97 -0.07 39.82
C LEU A 533 12.58 0.56 38.47
N SER A 534 12.45 -0.26 37.42
CA SER A 534 11.82 0.11 36.12
C SER A 534 10.49 -0.62 35.93
N ALA A 535 9.63 -0.11 35.04
CA ALA A 535 8.35 -0.73 34.68
C ALA A 535 8.56 -2.21 34.25
N GLY A 536 7.78 -3.12 34.84
CA GLY A 536 7.91 -4.57 34.67
C GLY A 536 8.86 -5.27 35.67
N GLY A 537 9.69 -4.53 36.41
CA GLY A 537 10.57 -5.08 37.45
C GLY A 537 9.81 -5.53 38.71
N ARG A 538 10.40 -6.40 39.55
CA ARG A 538 9.74 -6.95 40.74
C ARG A 538 10.39 -6.43 42.04
N THR A 539 9.60 -5.94 43.00
CA THR A 539 10.08 -5.32 44.24
C THR A 539 10.56 -6.32 45.30
N THR A 540 11.32 -5.84 46.28
CA THR A 540 11.71 -6.61 47.48
C THR A 540 10.66 -6.43 48.59
N ALA A 541 10.41 -7.48 49.38
CA ALA A 541 9.46 -7.44 50.49
C ALA A 541 10.00 -6.63 51.71
N ILE A 542 9.09 -6.09 52.53
CA ILE A 542 9.38 -5.17 53.64
C ILE A 542 8.69 -5.63 54.93
N ASN A 543 9.40 -5.65 56.06
CA ASN A 543 8.88 -6.07 57.39
C ASN A 543 9.09 -4.96 58.45
N PHE A 544 8.21 -4.85 59.46
CA PHE A 544 8.18 -3.77 60.48
C PHE A 544 8.46 -4.27 61.93
N SER A 545 8.90 -3.38 62.84
CA SER A 545 9.20 -3.71 64.26
C SER A 545 9.09 -2.50 65.22
N GLY A 546 8.95 -2.72 66.55
CA GLY A 546 8.74 -1.66 67.56
C GLY A 546 8.09 -2.14 68.87
N THR A 547 7.54 -1.23 69.69
CA THR A 547 6.79 -1.57 70.94
C THR A 547 5.27 -1.72 70.73
N ALA A 548 4.79 -1.39 69.54
CA ALA A 548 3.41 -1.59 69.14
C ALA A 548 3.09 -3.05 68.78
N SER A 549 1.84 -3.45 69.02
CA SER A 549 1.32 -4.75 68.60
C SER A 549 0.89 -4.78 67.13
N VAL A 550 0.68 -3.61 66.50
CA VAL A 550 0.26 -3.49 65.09
C VAL A 550 1.01 -2.37 64.37
N TYR A 551 1.34 -2.60 63.09
CA TYR A 551 1.87 -1.62 62.16
C TYR A 551 0.94 -1.52 60.94
N SER A 552 0.42 -0.33 60.67
CA SER A 552 -0.35 0.00 59.46
C SER A 552 0.44 0.93 58.55
N TRP A 553 0.20 0.90 57.25
CA TRP A 553 0.90 1.76 56.30
C TRP A 553 0.03 2.25 55.13
N VAL A 554 0.44 3.37 54.54
CA VAL A 554 -0.25 4.07 53.43
C VAL A 554 0.77 4.49 52.37
N ASN A 555 0.49 4.17 51.10
CA ASN A 555 1.25 4.52 49.90
C ASN A 555 0.50 5.61 49.11
N ASN A 556 1.16 6.74 48.85
CA ASN A 556 0.56 7.87 48.12
C ASN A 556 0.43 7.67 46.58
N THR A 557 1.10 6.69 45.99
CA THR A 557 1.14 6.49 44.52
C THR A 557 0.82 5.05 44.14
N PRO A 558 -0.46 4.63 44.13
CA PRO A 558 -0.84 3.24 43.81
C PRO A 558 -0.50 2.83 42.37
N GLY A 559 -0.35 3.80 41.46
CA GLY A 559 0.02 3.59 40.07
C GLY A 559 1.35 2.86 39.85
N ILE A 560 2.21 2.75 40.88
CA ILE A 560 3.43 1.93 40.82
C ILE A 560 3.18 0.41 40.89
N GLY A 561 1.95 -0.04 41.11
CA GLY A 561 1.61 -1.47 41.27
C GLY A 561 1.53 -1.96 42.74
N LEU A 562 1.71 -1.06 43.70
CA LEU A 562 1.49 -1.31 45.14
C LEU A 562 0.11 -0.76 45.56
N ALA A 563 -0.61 -1.50 46.40
CA ALA A 563 -1.87 -1.02 46.99
C ALA A 563 -1.70 0.33 47.73
N ALA A 564 -2.79 1.11 47.83
CA ALA A 564 -2.77 2.42 48.48
C ALA A 564 -2.51 2.36 50.00
N ASN A 565 -2.72 1.20 50.63
CA ASN A 565 -2.55 0.99 52.06
C ASN A 565 -2.48 -0.51 52.40
N GLY A 566 -2.03 -0.83 53.60
CA GLY A 566 -2.03 -2.18 54.13
C GLY A 566 -1.66 -2.25 55.61
N ASN A 567 -1.66 -3.47 56.15
CA ASN A 567 -1.35 -3.78 57.55
C ASN A 567 -0.36 -4.94 57.61
N GLY A 568 0.60 -4.87 58.51
CA GLY A 568 1.71 -5.83 58.52
C GLY A 568 2.63 -5.65 57.29
N PRO A 569 3.47 -6.65 56.96
CA PRO A 569 4.54 -6.51 55.97
C PRO A 569 4.05 -6.28 54.53
N ILE A 570 4.92 -5.72 53.69
CA ILE A 570 4.66 -5.49 52.26
C ILE A 570 5.29 -6.62 51.44
N SER A 571 4.46 -7.39 50.75
CA SER A 571 4.90 -8.43 49.81
C SER A 571 5.47 -7.83 48.51
N SER A 572 6.41 -8.55 47.87
CA SER A 572 6.95 -8.20 46.55
C SER A 572 5.87 -8.16 45.46
N PHE A 573 5.86 -7.12 44.64
CA PHE A 573 4.90 -6.88 43.55
C PHE A 573 5.63 -6.49 42.25
N THR A 574 4.92 -6.52 41.11
CA THR A 574 5.46 -6.06 39.83
C THR A 574 5.23 -4.56 39.68
N ALA A 575 6.31 -3.82 39.47
CA ALA A 575 6.34 -2.38 39.31
C ALA A 575 5.71 -1.93 37.98
N VAL A 576 4.85 -0.92 38.02
CA VAL A 576 4.15 -0.37 36.85
C VAL A 576 4.50 1.10 36.67
N ASN A 577 4.78 1.52 35.44
CA ASN A 577 4.79 2.93 35.06
C ASN A 577 4.42 3.07 33.58
N THR A 578 3.26 3.68 33.32
CA THR A 578 2.70 3.93 31.99
C THR A 578 2.94 5.36 31.50
N THR A 579 3.61 6.19 32.30
CA THR A 579 3.95 7.58 31.97
C THR A 579 5.37 7.67 31.41
N GLN A 580 5.75 8.82 30.84
CA GLN A 580 7.10 9.05 30.30
C GLN A 580 8.09 9.60 31.34
N ALA A 581 7.72 9.70 32.62
CA ALA A 581 8.56 10.18 33.72
C ALA A 581 8.56 9.18 34.90
N PRO A 582 9.58 9.16 35.77
CA PRO A 582 9.59 8.31 36.97
C PRO A 582 8.42 8.60 37.92
N LEU A 583 7.83 7.55 38.49
CA LEU A 583 6.80 7.63 39.53
C LEU A 583 7.40 7.26 40.89
N THR A 584 7.33 8.14 41.88
CA THR A 584 7.83 7.87 43.24
C THR A 584 6.68 7.81 44.23
N ALA A 585 6.48 6.62 44.82
CA ALA A 585 5.64 6.38 45.97
C ALA A 585 6.36 6.76 47.27
N THR A 586 5.64 7.41 48.19
CA THR A 586 6.01 7.53 49.61
C THR A 586 5.06 6.68 50.44
N VAL A 587 5.64 5.83 51.28
CA VAL A 587 4.95 4.92 52.20
C VAL A 587 5.14 5.42 53.63
N THR A 588 4.03 5.64 54.35
CA THR A 588 3.98 6.08 55.76
C THR A 588 3.51 4.94 56.64
N VAL A 589 4.13 4.72 57.81
CA VAL A 589 3.90 3.60 58.73
C VAL A 589 3.57 4.11 60.15
N THR A 590 2.55 3.56 60.80
CA THR A 590 2.07 3.99 62.12
C THR A 590 1.97 2.84 63.14
N PRO A 591 2.53 2.98 64.36
CA PRO A 591 2.39 2.02 65.47
C PRO A 591 1.13 2.22 66.32
N SER A 592 0.53 1.13 66.80
CA SER A 592 -0.51 1.16 67.84
C SER A 592 -0.46 -0.01 68.83
N SER A 593 -0.91 0.25 70.07
CA SER A 593 -1.20 -0.76 71.10
C SER A 593 -2.54 -0.43 71.75
N GLY A 594 -3.55 -1.26 71.51
CA GLY A 594 -4.94 -0.93 71.86
C GLY A 594 -5.41 0.35 71.16
N ASN A 595 -6.18 1.18 71.86
CA ASN A 595 -6.69 2.46 71.33
C ASN A 595 -5.62 3.57 71.34
N CYS A 596 -4.40 3.29 71.81
CA CYS A 596 -3.34 4.28 71.90
C CYS A 596 -2.37 4.15 70.73
N SER A 597 -2.23 5.23 69.97
CA SER A 597 -1.31 5.32 68.83
C SER A 597 0.02 5.94 69.24
N GLY A 598 1.11 5.44 68.66
CA GLY A 598 2.42 6.09 68.70
C GLY A 598 2.68 6.96 67.47
N VAL A 599 3.90 7.49 67.37
CA VAL A 599 4.35 8.40 66.29
C VAL A 599 4.70 7.64 65.01
N ALA A 600 4.36 8.18 63.84
CA ALA A 600 4.53 7.57 62.52
C ALA A 600 5.90 7.84 61.85
N THR A 601 6.27 7.07 60.81
CA THR A 601 7.58 7.11 60.09
C THR A 601 7.41 6.81 58.59
N THR A 602 8.33 7.22 57.69
CA THR A 602 8.17 7.13 56.21
C THR A 602 9.37 6.57 55.42
N PHE A 603 9.13 6.01 54.22
CA PHE A 603 10.14 5.60 53.22
C PHE A 603 9.59 5.68 51.77
N ASN A 604 10.42 5.51 50.72
CA ASN A 604 10.04 5.70 49.30
C ASN A 604 10.27 4.47 48.40
N ILE A 605 9.46 4.32 47.34
CA ILE A 605 9.62 3.35 46.23
C ILE A 605 9.49 4.07 44.88
N THR A 606 10.49 4.04 44.01
CA THR A 606 10.46 4.70 42.68
C THR A 606 10.38 3.71 41.51
N VAL A 607 9.60 4.01 40.47
CA VAL A 607 9.46 3.19 39.25
C VAL A 607 9.65 4.04 37.99
N ASN A 608 10.65 3.70 37.18
CA ASN A 608 10.95 4.37 35.91
C ASN A 608 10.06 3.88 34.75
N PRO A 609 9.83 4.69 33.69
CA PRO A 609 9.03 4.33 32.52
C PRO A 609 9.52 3.08 31.75
N ALA A 610 8.69 2.61 30.82
CA ALA A 610 9.09 1.62 29.82
C ALA A 610 9.97 2.22 28.70
N PRO A 611 10.94 1.46 28.14
CA PRO A 611 11.74 1.85 26.98
C PRO A 611 10.91 2.13 25.70
N VAL A 612 11.25 3.18 24.97
CA VAL A 612 10.59 3.55 23.68
C VAL A 612 11.62 3.95 22.63
N ILE A 613 11.45 3.46 21.40
CA ILE A 613 12.16 3.92 20.18
C ILE A 613 11.18 4.76 19.35
N THR A 614 11.65 5.84 18.71
CA THR A 614 10.87 6.65 17.78
C THR A 614 11.69 6.95 16.53
N ALA A 615 11.07 6.82 15.35
CA ALA A 615 11.70 7.14 14.08
C ALA A 615 10.77 8.00 13.22
N ASN A 616 11.32 9.07 12.62
CA ASN A 616 10.58 9.98 11.76
C ASN A 616 11.24 10.05 10.38
N SER A 617 10.45 9.89 9.31
CA SER A 617 10.93 9.89 7.93
C SER A 617 9.93 10.51 6.96
N THR A 618 10.42 11.44 6.13
CA THR A 618 9.72 11.96 4.94
C THR A 618 10.55 11.61 3.70
N LEU A 619 10.53 10.32 3.33
CA LEU A 619 11.37 9.78 2.25
C LEU A 619 10.58 9.69 0.93
N PRO A 620 10.86 10.56 -0.08
CA PRO A 620 10.17 10.52 -1.37
C PRO A 620 10.62 9.36 -2.28
N VAL A 621 9.85 9.23 -3.36
CA VAL A 621 9.68 8.19 -4.40
C VAL A 621 10.94 7.41 -4.83
N THR A 622 10.68 6.25 -5.43
CA THR A 622 11.63 5.30 -6.02
C THR A 622 12.72 5.95 -6.87
N ALA A 623 13.95 5.45 -6.77
CA ALA A 623 15.09 5.93 -7.56
C ALA A 623 15.57 4.86 -8.55
N THR A 624 15.95 5.28 -9.75
CA THR A 624 16.57 4.41 -10.77
C THR A 624 17.98 4.93 -11.07
N ILE A 625 18.97 4.04 -11.03
CA ILE A 625 20.38 4.37 -11.33
C ILE A 625 20.99 3.32 -12.27
N GLU A 626 22.02 3.70 -13.03
CA GLU A 626 22.80 2.78 -13.85
C GLU A 626 23.83 2.00 -12.99
N PHE A 627 24.08 0.73 -13.32
CA PHE A 627 25.09 -0.10 -12.68
C PHE A 627 26.46 0.58 -12.62
N GLY A 628 27.08 0.54 -11.44
CA GLY A 628 28.39 1.15 -11.18
C GLY A 628 28.39 2.65 -10.89
N ASN A 629 27.24 3.32 -10.95
CA ASN A 629 27.10 4.69 -10.46
C ASN A 629 26.70 4.66 -8.97
N THR A 630 27.24 5.59 -8.18
CA THR A 630 26.90 5.72 -6.76
C THR A 630 25.69 6.62 -6.56
N LEU A 631 24.74 6.18 -5.72
CA LEU A 631 23.68 7.06 -5.21
C LEU A 631 24.16 7.71 -3.90
N SER A 632 23.94 9.02 -3.77
CA SER A 632 24.15 9.72 -2.49
C SER A 632 23.32 9.09 -1.38
N SER A 633 23.87 9.08 -0.18
CA SER A 633 23.17 8.68 1.04
C SER A 633 21.94 9.56 1.30
N ARG A 634 20.96 8.96 1.97
CA ARG A 634 19.70 9.58 2.41
C ARG A 634 19.58 9.37 3.90
N SER A 635 18.83 10.23 4.60
CA SER A 635 18.70 10.11 6.07
C SER A 635 17.26 10.16 6.56
N PHE A 636 17.06 9.58 7.73
CA PHE A 636 15.87 9.73 8.59
C PHE A 636 16.35 9.96 10.02
N THR A 637 15.47 10.35 10.94
CA THR A 637 15.87 10.60 12.34
C THR A 637 15.34 9.53 13.28
N VAL A 638 16.17 9.13 14.24
CA VAL A 638 15.84 8.17 15.31
C VAL A 638 16.13 8.80 16.67
N SER A 639 15.25 8.55 17.62
CA SER A 639 15.42 8.88 19.04
C SER A 639 14.96 7.72 19.93
N GLY A 640 15.34 7.78 21.20
CA GLY A 640 14.92 6.78 22.19
C GLY A 640 14.81 7.36 23.59
N LEU A 641 13.88 6.83 24.38
CA LEU A 641 13.63 7.27 25.75
C LEU A 641 13.56 6.06 26.69
N ASN A 642 14.14 6.21 27.88
CA ASN A 642 14.15 5.22 28.96
C ASN A 642 14.69 3.83 28.54
N LEU A 643 15.55 3.78 27.51
CA LEU A 643 16.15 2.56 26.99
C LEU A 643 17.07 1.88 28.02
N LEU A 644 17.14 0.55 27.96
CA LEU A 644 18.05 -0.24 28.80
C LEU A 644 19.41 -0.48 28.12
N ASP A 645 19.48 -0.31 26.80
CA ASP A 645 20.69 -0.44 25.98
C ASP A 645 20.61 0.47 24.73
N ARG A 646 21.68 0.52 23.94
CA ARG A 646 21.77 1.24 22.65
C ARG A 646 20.71 0.75 21.66
N ILE A 647 20.35 1.58 20.67
CA ILE A 647 19.51 1.12 19.57
C ILE A 647 20.39 0.38 18.55
N THR A 648 20.14 -0.90 18.35
CA THR A 648 20.63 -1.64 17.19
C THR A 648 19.83 -1.19 15.97
N VAL A 649 20.53 -0.61 15.00
CA VAL A 649 20.01 -0.24 13.69
C VAL A 649 20.55 -1.28 12.71
N ALA A 650 19.67 -1.95 11.95
CA ALA A 650 20.05 -2.96 10.98
C ALA A 650 19.43 -2.67 9.60
N ALA A 651 20.28 -2.57 8.57
CA ALA A 651 19.87 -2.40 7.18
C ALA A 651 19.35 -3.74 6.59
N PRO A 652 18.37 -3.71 5.67
CA PRO A 652 17.99 -4.89 4.91
C PRO A 652 19.00 -5.18 3.79
N ALA A 653 18.86 -6.36 3.18
CA ALA A 653 19.78 -6.85 2.16
C ALA A 653 20.01 -5.85 1.00
N GLY A 654 21.28 -5.67 0.63
CA GLY A 654 21.71 -4.73 -0.41
C GLY A 654 21.95 -3.29 0.06
N PHE A 655 21.52 -2.93 1.27
CA PHE A 655 21.75 -1.60 1.86
C PHE A 655 22.80 -1.62 2.95
N GLU A 656 23.30 -0.43 3.28
CA GLU A 656 24.19 -0.14 4.40
C GLU A 656 23.80 1.20 5.03
N ILE A 657 24.14 1.35 6.31
CA ILE A 657 23.73 2.45 7.19
C ILE A 657 24.93 3.08 7.90
N SER A 658 24.82 4.35 8.24
CA SER A 658 25.84 5.15 8.91
C SER A 658 25.21 6.12 9.92
N LEU A 659 25.99 6.52 10.93
CA LEU A 659 25.64 7.57 11.90
C LEU A 659 26.39 8.89 11.66
N ASP A 660 27.42 8.88 10.81
CA ASP A 660 28.31 10.01 10.50
C ASP A 660 28.36 10.37 9.01
N ASP A 661 27.58 9.66 8.18
CA ASP A 661 27.53 9.75 6.71
C ASP A 661 28.86 9.40 6.00
N ILE A 662 29.80 8.77 6.72
CA ILE A 662 31.14 8.41 6.23
C ILE A 662 31.38 6.91 6.37
N ASN A 663 31.17 6.37 7.57
CA ASN A 663 31.40 4.96 7.91
C ASN A 663 30.09 4.18 7.81
N PHE A 664 29.96 3.38 6.74
CA PHE A 664 28.77 2.58 6.47
C PHE A 664 28.98 1.11 6.84
N THR A 665 27.93 0.49 7.41
CA THR A 665 27.90 -0.90 7.89
C THR A 665 26.52 -1.51 7.66
N GLU A 666 26.38 -2.83 7.74
CA GLU A 666 25.05 -3.47 7.68
C GLU A 666 24.25 -3.25 8.98
N THR A 667 24.95 -3.23 10.12
CA THR A 667 24.37 -3.05 11.46
C THR A 667 25.26 -2.11 12.27
N THR A 668 24.65 -1.18 13.00
CA THR A 668 25.37 -0.27 13.91
C THR A 668 24.57 -0.03 15.20
N LEU A 669 25.25 0.50 16.21
CA LEU A 669 24.66 0.83 17.52
C LEU A 669 24.56 2.35 17.69
N LEU A 670 23.33 2.86 17.73
CA LEU A 670 23.03 4.28 17.91
C LEU A 670 22.98 4.66 19.40
N GLY A 671 23.57 5.82 19.72
CA GLY A 671 23.54 6.46 21.03
C GLY A 671 24.35 5.74 22.12
N THR A 672 24.51 6.39 23.28
CA THR A 672 25.12 5.81 24.49
C THR A 672 24.39 6.33 25.73
N GLY A 673 23.50 5.52 26.30
CA GLY A 673 22.70 5.86 27.48
C GLY A 673 21.20 5.66 27.27
N SER A 674 20.44 5.88 28.34
CA SER A 674 18.99 5.54 28.39
C SER A 674 18.11 6.48 27.53
N ASN A 675 18.53 7.72 27.33
CA ASN A 675 17.87 8.65 26.42
C ASN A 675 18.80 8.96 25.25
N ILE A 676 18.33 8.68 24.04
CA ILE A 676 19.02 8.94 22.78
C ILE A 676 18.35 10.15 22.12
N PRO A 677 19.06 11.29 21.93
CA PRO A 677 18.50 12.46 21.28
C PRO A 677 18.15 12.16 19.83
N VAL A 678 17.35 13.03 19.21
CA VAL A 678 17.00 12.94 17.78
C VAL A 678 18.30 12.99 16.96
N THR A 679 18.69 11.83 16.43
CA THR A 679 19.97 11.62 15.73
C THR A 679 19.69 11.18 14.29
N PRO A 680 20.36 11.73 13.28
CA PRO A 680 20.23 11.24 11.91
C PRO A 680 20.84 9.84 11.77
N VAL A 681 20.14 8.97 11.05
CA VAL A 681 20.65 7.71 10.53
C VAL A 681 20.67 7.83 9.02
N TYR A 682 21.85 7.71 8.44
CA TYR A 682 22.09 7.73 7.01
C TYR A 682 22.00 6.30 6.47
N PHE A 683 21.49 6.15 5.26
CA PHE A 683 21.44 4.88 4.54
C PHE A 683 21.75 5.09 3.06
N ARG A 684 22.37 4.09 2.45
CA ARG A 684 22.59 4.02 1.00
C ARG A 684 22.57 2.58 0.53
N LEU A 685 22.51 2.39 -0.78
CA LEU A 685 22.71 1.08 -1.39
C LEU A 685 24.22 0.76 -1.37
N LYS A 686 24.58 -0.51 -1.12
CA LYS A 686 25.98 -0.93 -1.04
C LYS A 686 26.73 -0.62 -2.34
N PRO A 687 27.97 -0.08 -2.27
CA PRO A 687 28.82 0.09 -3.44
C PRO A 687 28.97 -1.20 -4.24
N GLY A 688 28.82 -1.12 -5.56
CA GLY A 688 28.95 -2.27 -6.46
C GLY A 688 27.76 -3.24 -6.50
N ALA A 689 26.61 -2.89 -5.90
CA ALA A 689 25.37 -3.67 -6.02
C ALA A 689 25.01 -3.98 -7.50
N ALA A 690 24.55 -5.21 -7.76
CA ALA A 690 24.19 -5.72 -9.07
C ALA A 690 22.89 -5.11 -9.62
N THR A 691 22.59 -5.33 -10.91
CA THR A 691 21.29 -4.93 -11.49
C THR A 691 20.13 -5.65 -10.83
N GLY A 692 19.05 -4.92 -10.54
CA GLY A 692 17.88 -5.43 -9.83
C GLY A 692 17.15 -4.35 -9.05
N THR A 693 16.09 -4.72 -8.37
CA THR A 693 15.31 -3.81 -7.50
C THR A 693 15.55 -4.16 -6.04
N TYR A 694 15.96 -3.18 -5.25
CA TYR A 694 16.29 -3.29 -3.84
C TYR A 694 15.24 -2.58 -2.99
N SER A 695 14.71 -3.28 -1.98
CA SER A 695 13.64 -2.81 -1.11
C SER A 695 13.72 -3.50 0.26
N GLY A 696 13.06 -2.93 1.27
CA GLY A 696 13.00 -3.50 2.61
C GLY A 696 12.81 -2.45 3.69
N ASN A 697 12.89 -2.89 4.94
CA ASN A 697 12.81 -2.03 6.12
C ASN A 697 14.16 -2.00 6.84
N ILE A 698 14.57 -0.83 7.33
CA ILE A 698 15.60 -0.73 8.37
C ILE A 698 14.93 -1.10 9.69
N ALA A 699 15.49 -2.09 10.39
CA ALA A 699 14.99 -2.54 11.68
C ALA A 699 15.72 -1.81 12.81
N LEU A 700 14.95 -1.32 13.78
CA LEU A 700 15.42 -0.67 15.01
C LEU A 700 15.00 -1.52 16.21
N SER A 701 15.93 -1.89 17.07
CA SER A 701 15.67 -2.66 18.29
C SER A 701 16.55 -2.21 19.45
N SER A 702 16.07 -2.35 20.68
CA SER A 702 16.82 -2.06 21.91
C SER A 702 16.23 -2.90 23.05
N GLN A 703 17.04 -3.26 24.04
CA GLN A 703 16.59 -4.11 25.14
C GLN A 703 15.41 -3.45 25.90
N GLY A 704 14.29 -4.18 25.98
CA GLY A 704 13.06 -3.75 26.64
C GLY A 704 12.17 -2.79 25.85
N ALA A 705 12.59 -2.34 24.66
CA ALA A 705 11.77 -1.52 23.76
C ALA A 705 11.06 -2.39 22.70
N ALA A 706 9.93 -1.90 22.19
CA ALA A 706 9.31 -2.50 21.01
C ALA A 706 10.13 -2.20 19.74
N ASN A 707 10.27 -3.19 18.85
CA ASN A 707 10.99 -3.02 17.58
C ASN A 707 10.24 -2.07 16.64
N VAL A 708 10.97 -1.19 15.96
CA VAL A 708 10.44 -0.22 14.98
C VAL A 708 11.04 -0.51 13.61
N ASN A 709 10.21 -0.57 12.57
CA ASN A 709 10.63 -0.80 11.20
C ASN A 709 10.43 0.47 10.37
N VAL A 710 11.48 0.94 9.69
CA VAL A 710 11.44 2.11 8.80
C VAL A 710 11.52 1.64 7.35
N ALA A 711 10.42 1.78 6.62
CA ALA A 711 10.33 1.36 5.23
C ALA A 711 11.20 2.25 4.32
N MET A 712 12.00 1.63 3.45
CA MET A 712 12.83 2.32 2.48
C MET A 712 12.19 2.39 1.09
N PRO A 713 12.47 3.43 0.30
CA PRO A 713 12.02 3.52 -1.09
C PRO A 713 12.71 2.45 -1.95
N ASN A 714 11.99 1.89 -2.92
CA ASN A 714 12.59 0.95 -3.87
C ASN A 714 13.66 1.65 -4.71
N ILE A 715 14.84 1.03 -4.82
CA ILE A 715 15.94 1.49 -5.69
C ILE A 715 16.17 0.46 -6.78
N THR A 716 16.09 0.85 -8.05
CA THR A 716 16.32 -0.03 -9.19
C THR A 716 17.66 0.30 -9.83
N ILE A 717 18.54 -0.70 -9.96
CA ILE A 717 19.76 -0.62 -10.76
C ILE A 717 19.48 -1.19 -12.16
N THR A 718 19.64 -0.36 -13.20
CA THR A 718 19.56 -0.76 -14.61
C THR A 718 20.94 -1.14 -15.16
N PRO A 719 21.02 -2.07 -16.14
CA PRO A 719 22.29 -2.47 -16.73
C PRO A 719 23.05 -1.31 -17.40
N ALA A 720 24.37 -1.29 -17.27
CA ALA A 720 25.23 -0.29 -17.92
C ALA A 720 25.48 -0.63 -19.40
N PRO A 721 25.50 0.33 -20.33
CA PRO A 721 25.75 0.04 -21.74
C PRO A 721 27.21 -0.39 -21.97
N LEU A 722 27.40 -1.46 -22.76
CA LEU A 722 28.73 -1.95 -23.15
C LEU A 722 28.67 -2.45 -24.60
N THR A 723 29.63 -2.07 -25.44
CA THR A 723 29.74 -2.57 -26.82
C THR A 723 31.00 -3.39 -27.00
N ILE A 724 30.86 -4.63 -27.43
CA ILE A 724 31.97 -5.57 -27.66
C ILE A 724 32.02 -5.93 -29.15
N ALA A 725 33.17 -5.69 -29.77
CA ALA A 725 33.46 -6.06 -31.15
C ALA A 725 34.42 -7.25 -31.21
N ALA A 726 34.20 -8.18 -32.14
CA ALA A 726 35.23 -9.16 -32.49
C ALA A 726 36.41 -8.47 -33.20
N ASP A 727 37.61 -9.02 -33.08
CA ASP A 727 38.74 -8.57 -33.90
C ASP A 727 38.69 -9.19 -35.29
N ASP A 728 39.10 -8.39 -36.28
CA ASP A 728 39.26 -8.86 -37.66
C ASP A 728 40.35 -9.93 -37.74
N ARG A 729 40.15 -10.89 -38.64
CA ARG A 729 41.06 -12.01 -38.85
C ARG A 729 41.34 -12.21 -40.33
N VAL A 730 42.48 -12.86 -40.60
CA VAL A 730 42.89 -13.29 -41.93
C VAL A 730 43.22 -14.77 -41.85
N LYS A 731 42.89 -15.52 -42.90
CA LYS A 731 43.36 -16.89 -43.14
C LYS A 731 43.66 -17.09 -44.63
N GLN A 732 44.37 -18.14 -44.98
CA GLN A 732 44.51 -18.58 -46.37
C GLN A 732 43.40 -19.57 -46.76
N TYR A 733 43.12 -19.65 -48.06
CA TYR A 733 42.31 -20.72 -48.63
C TYR A 733 42.91 -22.09 -48.29
N GLY A 734 42.09 -23.06 -47.91
CA GLY A 734 42.54 -24.36 -47.39
C GLY A 734 42.71 -24.44 -45.87
N GLU A 735 42.89 -23.32 -45.16
CA GLU A 735 42.98 -23.34 -43.69
C GLU A 735 41.59 -23.46 -43.05
N VAL A 736 41.46 -24.30 -42.01
CA VAL A 736 40.22 -24.45 -41.23
C VAL A 736 40.35 -23.70 -39.91
N LEU A 737 39.38 -22.85 -39.60
CA LEU A 737 39.21 -22.25 -38.27
C LEU A 737 38.08 -22.96 -37.51
N SER A 738 38.25 -23.15 -36.21
CA SER A 738 37.20 -23.64 -35.31
C SER A 738 36.65 -22.50 -34.47
N ASN A 739 35.35 -22.55 -34.15
CA ASN A 739 34.72 -21.56 -33.28
C ASN A 739 35.37 -21.58 -31.90
N ASN A 740 35.81 -20.41 -31.44
CA ASN A 740 36.56 -20.31 -30.19
C ASN A 740 35.61 -19.94 -29.05
N THR A 741 35.36 -20.90 -28.16
CA THR A 741 34.54 -20.74 -26.96
C THR A 741 35.24 -20.01 -25.81
N SER A 742 36.48 -19.54 -25.99
CA SER A 742 37.18 -18.66 -25.05
C SER A 742 38.26 -17.85 -25.77
N SER A 743 37.82 -16.93 -26.62
CA SER A 743 38.71 -16.05 -27.39
C SER A 743 39.04 -14.77 -26.63
N ALA A 744 40.31 -14.37 -26.70
CA ALA A 744 40.79 -13.04 -26.29
C ALA A 744 40.84 -12.04 -27.47
N ALA A 745 40.43 -12.45 -28.68
CA ALA A 745 40.43 -11.60 -29.88
C ALA A 745 39.11 -10.83 -30.02
N PHE A 746 38.93 -9.85 -29.15
CA PHE A 746 37.83 -8.91 -29.11
C PHE A 746 38.29 -7.60 -28.47
N LYS A 747 37.52 -6.54 -28.67
CA LYS A 747 37.75 -5.23 -28.06
C LYS A 747 36.45 -4.60 -27.58
N ILE A 748 36.51 -3.83 -26.51
CA ILE A 748 35.40 -2.98 -26.07
C ILE A 748 35.50 -1.67 -26.87
N THR A 749 34.49 -1.37 -27.67
CA THR A 749 34.47 -0.20 -28.57
C THR A 749 33.68 0.98 -28.02
N SER A 750 32.79 0.74 -27.05
CA SER A 750 32.03 1.76 -26.34
C SER A 750 31.54 1.24 -24.98
N GLY A 751 31.29 2.14 -24.03
CA GLY A 751 31.05 1.79 -22.63
C GLY A 751 32.34 1.53 -21.84
N ILE A 752 32.22 1.49 -20.52
CA ILE A 752 33.34 1.29 -19.59
C ILE A 752 32.95 0.19 -18.61
N LEU A 753 33.85 -0.77 -18.36
CA LEU A 753 33.67 -1.76 -17.31
C LEU A 753 33.66 -1.08 -15.94
N LYS A 754 32.55 -1.24 -15.21
CA LYS A 754 32.29 -0.60 -13.93
C LYS A 754 32.95 -1.38 -12.79
N ASN A 755 33.12 -0.74 -11.64
CA ASN A 755 33.57 -1.38 -10.38
C ASN A 755 34.89 -2.17 -10.49
N GLY A 756 35.78 -1.81 -11.43
CA GLY A 756 37.03 -2.54 -11.67
C GLY A 756 36.86 -3.93 -12.29
N ASN A 757 35.66 -4.26 -12.79
CA ASN A 757 35.40 -5.49 -13.56
C ASN A 757 36.40 -5.63 -14.71
N THR A 758 36.83 -6.85 -15.01
CA THR A 758 37.64 -7.16 -16.20
C THR A 758 36.92 -8.19 -17.08
N LEU A 759 37.19 -8.13 -18.39
CA LEU A 759 36.62 -9.06 -19.36
C LEU A 759 37.78 -9.79 -20.03
N ASN A 760 37.80 -11.12 -19.92
CA ASN A 760 38.96 -11.93 -20.30
C ASN A 760 38.72 -12.71 -21.60
N THR A 761 37.55 -13.35 -21.74
CA THR A 761 37.21 -14.13 -22.94
C THR A 761 35.74 -14.03 -23.34
N VAL A 762 35.52 -14.01 -24.67
CA VAL A 762 34.19 -14.11 -25.30
C VAL A 762 34.14 -15.31 -26.26
N MET A 763 32.94 -15.77 -26.58
CA MET A 763 32.72 -16.72 -27.67
C MET A 763 32.82 -15.99 -29.01
N ILE A 764 33.62 -16.53 -29.91
CA ILE A 764 33.77 -16.05 -31.29
C ILE A 764 33.33 -17.14 -32.25
N ASN A 765 32.31 -16.83 -33.06
CA ASN A 765 31.85 -17.65 -34.17
C ASN A 765 32.43 -17.11 -35.49
N TYR A 766 33.25 -17.90 -36.18
CA TYR A 766 33.87 -17.52 -37.47
C TYR A 766 32.95 -17.75 -38.69
N GLY A 767 31.74 -18.27 -38.46
CA GLY A 767 30.68 -18.35 -39.46
C GLY A 767 31.06 -19.14 -40.71
N ALA A 768 30.48 -18.75 -41.85
CA ALA A 768 30.68 -19.43 -43.13
C ALA A 768 32.10 -19.32 -43.70
N GLY A 769 32.94 -18.40 -43.20
CA GLY A 769 34.34 -18.26 -43.59
C GLY A 769 35.29 -19.26 -42.91
N ALA A 770 34.80 -20.00 -41.91
CA ALA A 770 35.62 -20.90 -41.11
C ALA A 770 36.17 -22.12 -41.89
N SER A 771 35.41 -22.64 -42.87
CA SER A 771 35.75 -23.87 -43.62
C SER A 771 36.93 -23.70 -44.58
N GLY A 772 37.76 -24.74 -44.76
CA GLY A 772 38.90 -24.72 -45.68
C GLY A 772 38.51 -24.42 -47.13
N ASN A 773 37.30 -24.81 -47.53
CA ASN A 773 36.73 -24.59 -48.87
C ASN A 773 35.99 -23.25 -49.03
N SER A 774 35.92 -22.41 -47.98
CA SER A 774 35.32 -21.07 -48.09
C SER A 774 36.13 -20.20 -49.06
N GLY A 775 35.50 -19.71 -50.13
CA GLY A 775 36.17 -18.94 -51.19
C GLY A 775 36.75 -17.60 -50.73
N ILE A 776 37.39 -16.89 -51.66
CA ILE A 776 38.07 -15.62 -51.36
C ILE A 776 37.05 -14.51 -51.10
N GLY A 777 37.23 -13.79 -49.99
CA GLY A 777 36.39 -12.65 -49.63
C GLY A 777 36.26 -12.41 -48.13
N PRO A 778 35.48 -11.38 -47.75
CA PRO A 778 35.13 -11.10 -46.36
C PRO A 778 33.95 -11.96 -45.90
N TYR A 779 34.06 -12.50 -44.68
CA TYR A 779 33.00 -13.21 -43.96
C TYR A 779 32.81 -12.57 -42.58
N GLN A 780 31.60 -12.61 -42.03
CA GLN A 780 31.36 -12.07 -40.69
C GLN A 780 31.89 -12.98 -39.58
N ILE A 781 32.45 -12.37 -38.55
CA ILE A 781 32.85 -12.99 -37.29
C ILE A 781 31.96 -12.42 -36.18
N THR A 782 31.09 -13.24 -35.61
CA THR A 782 30.13 -12.77 -34.59
C THR A 782 30.61 -13.12 -33.18
N PRO A 783 30.78 -12.12 -32.29
CA PRO A 783 30.89 -12.34 -30.86
C PRO A 783 29.49 -12.57 -30.27
N THR A 784 29.29 -13.64 -29.49
CA THR A 784 27.93 -14.07 -29.07
C THR A 784 27.71 -14.10 -27.56
N THR A 785 28.72 -14.47 -26.77
CA THR A 785 28.61 -14.56 -25.30
C THR A 785 29.91 -14.15 -24.62
N VAL A 786 29.80 -13.63 -23.39
CA VAL A 786 30.95 -13.58 -22.46
C VAL A 786 31.06 -14.94 -21.77
N ASN A 787 32.26 -15.52 -21.73
CA ASN A 787 32.49 -16.82 -21.09
C ASN A 787 33.40 -16.72 -19.86
N SER A 788 34.30 -15.73 -19.80
CA SER A 788 35.06 -15.43 -18.59
C SER A 788 35.28 -13.92 -18.42
N GLY A 789 34.90 -13.41 -17.25
CA GLY A 789 35.25 -12.09 -16.76
C GLY A 789 35.86 -12.20 -15.35
N GLY A 790 36.73 -11.26 -15.01
CA GLY A 790 37.35 -11.15 -13.69
C GLY A 790 36.71 -10.04 -12.85
N ASN A 791 37.17 -9.93 -11.60
CA ASN A 791 36.77 -8.89 -10.65
C ASN A 791 35.25 -8.69 -10.52
N GLY A 792 34.49 -9.79 -10.48
CA GLY A 792 33.03 -9.75 -10.29
C GLY A 792 32.23 -9.33 -11.52
N PHE A 793 32.79 -9.38 -12.73
CA PHE A 793 32.03 -9.17 -13.96
C PHE A 793 30.89 -10.20 -14.08
N ALA A 794 29.66 -9.72 -14.26
CA ALA A 794 28.49 -10.53 -14.59
C ALA A 794 27.76 -9.90 -15.78
N ALA A 795 27.50 -10.68 -16.83
CA ALA A 795 26.94 -10.15 -18.08
C ALA A 795 25.57 -9.45 -17.88
N GLY A 796 24.74 -9.93 -16.95
CA GLY A 796 23.45 -9.31 -16.63
C GLY A 796 23.54 -7.88 -16.08
N ASN A 797 24.70 -7.47 -15.55
CA ASN A 797 24.93 -6.10 -15.10
C ASN A 797 25.13 -5.10 -16.26
N TYR A 798 25.23 -5.60 -17.50
CA TYR A 798 25.50 -4.79 -18.69
C TYR A 798 24.45 -5.03 -19.78
N SER A 799 24.03 -3.95 -20.46
CA SER A 799 23.32 -4.05 -21.73
C SER A 799 24.37 -4.18 -22.83
N ILE A 800 24.68 -5.42 -23.20
CA ILE A 800 25.76 -5.73 -24.15
C ILE A 800 25.24 -5.62 -25.58
N ASN A 801 25.82 -4.70 -26.36
CA ASN A 801 25.70 -4.64 -27.80
C ASN A 801 26.88 -5.37 -28.46
N TRP A 802 26.59 -6.28 -29.37
CA TRP A 802 27.61 -7.06 -30.08
C TRP A 802 27.86 -6.47 -31.47
N VAL A 803 29.12 -6.40 -31.87
CA VAL A 803 29.55 -5.89 -33.17
C VAL A 803 30.38 -6.96 -33.88
N ASP A 804 29.98 -7.33 -35.10
CA ASP A 804 30.70 -8.29 -35.92
C ASP A 804 32.07 -7.75 -36.36
N GLY A 805 33.06 -8.64 -36.38
CA GLY A 805 34.34 -8.42 -37.07
C GLY A 805 34.35 -9.09 -38.45
N THR A 806 35.45 -8.97 -39.18
CA THR A 806 35.62 -9.51 -40.54
C THR A 806 36.70 -10.57 -40.60
N LEU A 807 36.37 -11.75 -41.12
CA LEU A 807 37.32 -12.79 -41.53
C LEU A 807 37.59 -12.65 -43.03
N THR A 808 38.81 -12.24 -43.39
CA THR A 808 39.25 -12.19 -44.79
C THR A 808 39.94 -13.49 -45.17
N VAL A 809 39.42 -14.20 -46.17
CA VAL A 809 40.09 -15.36 -46.77
C VAL A 809 40.95 -14.89 -47.94
N LEU A 810 42.25 -15.16 -47.89
CA LEU A 810 43.22 -14.83 -48.93
C LEU A 810 43.52 -16.05 -49.84
N PRO A 811 43.91 -15.84 -51.11
CA PRO A 811 44.23 -16.93 -52.02
C PRO A 811 45.44 -17.77 -51.55
N ALA A 812 45.37 -19.09 -51.75
CA ALA A 812 46.48 -19.99 -51.49
C ALA A 812 47.57 -19.89 -52.59
N PRO A 813 48.85 -20.14 -52.28
CA PRO A 813 49.90 -20.15 -53.30
C PRO A 813 49.82 -21.41 -54.19
N LEU A 814 49.79 -21.23 -55.51
CA LEU A 814 49.91 -22.33 -56.49
C LEU A 814 51.11 -22.06 -57.41
N THR A 815 51.99 -23.03 -57.56
CA THR A 815 53.12 -22.97 -58.51
C THR A 815 52.84 -23.82 -59.74
N ILE A 816 53.11 -23.26 -60.92
CA ILE A 816 53.08 -23.97 -62.20
C ILE A 816 54.48 -23.89 -62.81
N ALA A 817 55.17 -25.01 -62.89
CA ALA A 817 56.56 -25.08 -63.34
C ALA A 817 56.66 -25.84 -64.67
N ALA A 818 57.23 -25.22 -65.70
CA ALA A 818 57.55 -25.89 -66.95
C ALA A 818 58.70 -26.89 -66.78
N ASP A 819 58.73 -27.92 -67.62
CA ASP A 819 59.79 -28.93 -67.62
C ASP A 819 60.86 -28.63 -68.69
N ASP A 820 62.14 -28.70 -68.30
CA ASP A 820 63.28 -28.58 -69.23
C ASP A 820 63.23 -29.67 -70.31
N ASN A 821 63.59 -29.30 -71.54
CA ASN A 821 63.51 -30.18 -72.70
C ASN A 821 64.70 -30.00 -73.66
N GLN A 822 64.93 -30.97 -74.55
CA GLN A 822 65.99 -30.90 -75.57
C GLN A 822 65.52 -31.41 -76.93
N LYS A 823 66.14 -30.90 -78.01
CA LYS A 823 65.94 -31.42 -79.38
C LYS A 823 67.19 -31.28 -80.26
N ILE A 824 67.24 -32.03 -81.35
CA ILE A 824 68.24 -31.87 -82.41
C ILE A 824 67.80 -30.75 -83.38
N GLN A 825 68.75 -30.01 -83.94
CA GLN A 825 68.52 -28.95 -84.92
C GLN A 825 67.77 -29.50 -86.15
N ASN A 826 66.82 -28.72 -86.66
CA ASN A 826 65.86 -29.10 -87.71
C ASN A 826 64.82 -30.17 -87.32
N ALA A 827 64.86 -30.73 -86.11
CA ALA A 827 63.77 -31.56 -85.60
C ALA A 827 62.57 -30.72 -85.13
N LEU A 828 61.39 -31.34 -85.11
CA LEU A 828 60.21 -30.80 -84.42
C LEU A 828 60.53 -30.58 -82.93
N ASN A 829 59.84 -29.63 -82.31
CA ASN A 829 59.92 -29.47 -80.87
C ASN A 829 59.27 -30.68 -80.18
N PRO A 830 59.77 -31.12 -79.01
CA PRO A 830 59.05 -32.04 -78.16
C PRO A 830 57.74 -31.40 -77.67
N THR A 831 56.78 -32.23 -77.29
CA THR A 831 55.59 -31.77 -76.55
C THR A 831 56.06 -31.15 -75.23
N LEU A 832 55.75 -29.87 -75.02
CA LEU A 832 56.13 -29.16 -73.81
C LEU A 832 55.20 -29.57 -72.66
N THR A 833 55.77 -29.81 -71.48
CA THR A 833 55.06 -30.22 -70.27
C THR A 833 55.33 -29.27 -69.11
N PHE A 834 54.48 -29.32 -68.09
CA PHE A 834 54.60 -28.58 -66.85
C PHE A 834 53.91 -29.35 -65.71
N THR A 835 54.26 -29.01 -64.47
CA THR A 835 53.71 -29.60 -63.24
C THR A 835 53.06 -28.54 -62.35
N TYR A 836 52.10 -28.97 -61.52
CA TYR A 836 51.43 -28.15 -60.51
C TYR A 836 51.90 -28.53 -59.10
N SER A 837 52.07 -27.54 -58.22
CA SER A 837 52.33 -27.77 -56.80
C SER A 837 51.67 -26.67 -55.95
N GLY A 838 50.97 -27.06 -54.88
CA GLY A 838 50.30 -26.12 -53.95
C GLY A 838 48.77 -26.14 -53.93
N PHE A 839 48.10 -27.08 -54.63
CA PHE A 839 46.66 -27.27 -54.44
C PHE A 839 46.33 -27.68 -52.99
N VAL A 840 45.28 -27.09 -52.44
CA VAL A 840 44.74 -27.36 -51.10
C VAL A 840 43.38 -28.07 -51.20
N ASN A 841 42.77 -28.46 -50.09
CA ASN A 841 41.44 -29.11 -50.05
C ASN A 841 41.29 -30.39 -50.91
N ASN A 842 42.40 -31.07 -51.26
CA ASN A 842 42.44 -32.17 -52.24
C ASN A 842 42.00 -31.79 -53.67
N GLU A 843 42.13 -30.50 -54.02
CA GLU A 843 41.87 -29.99 -55.37
C GLU A 843 42.98 -30.38 -56.36
N ASN A 844 42.70 -30.22 -57.65
CA ASN A 844 43.63 -30.44 -58.75
C ASN A 844 43.32 -29.45 -59.88
N GLU A 845 43.93 -29.60 -61.05
CA GLU A 845 43.81 -28.65 -62.16
C GLU A 845 42.38 -28.41 -62.67
N THR A 846 41.40 -29.22 -62.28
CA THR A 846 39.97 -28.98 -62.57
C THR A 846 39.43 -27.65 -61.99
N VAL A 847 40.05 -27.09 -60.94
CA VAL A 847 39.64 -25.80 -60.34
C VAL A 847 40.18 -24.56 -61.08
N LEU A 848 40.95 -24.77 -62.16
CA LEU A 848 41.44 -23.69 -63.02
C LEU A 848 40.37 -23.30 -64.04
N ASN A 849 39.80 -22.11 -63.89
CA ASN A 849 38.83 -21.54 -64.85
C ASN A 849 39.45 -21.32 -66.23
N VAL A 850 40.75 -21.02 -66.27
CA VAL A 850 41.56 -20.97 -67.50
C VAL A 850 42.79 -21.85 -67.28
N LYS A 851 43.04 -22.78 -68.19
CA LYS A 851 44.23 -23.64 -68.16
C LYS A 851 45.48 -22.84 -68.59
N PRO A 852 46.66 -23.12 -68.00
CA PRO A 852 47.90 -22.49 -68.45
C PRO A 852 48.19 -22.81 -69.92
N THR A 853 48.76 -21.84 -70.62
CA THR A 853 49.33 -22.03 -71.95
C THR A 853 50.85 -22.12 -71.80
N ILE A 854 51.45 -23.16 -72.38
CA ILE A 854 52.90 -23.35 -72.44
C ILE A 854 53.42 -23.11 -73.86
N THR A 855 54.48 -22.32 -74.00
CA THR A 855 55.00 -21.89 -75.30
C THR A 855 56.52 -21.84 -75.30
N THR A 856 57.12 -21.88 -76.50
CA THR A 856 58.52 -21.53 -76.72
C THR A 856 58.64 -20.81 -78.05
N MET A 857 59.61 -19.89 -78.16
CA MET A 857 59.94 -19.23 -79.43
C MET A 857 60.73 -20.14 -80.39
N ALA A 858 61.24 -21.29 -79.93
CA ALA A 858 61.95 -22.22 -80.80
C ALA A 858 61.01 -22.77 -81.88
N THR A 859 61.40 -22.63 -83.14
CA THR A 859 60.81 -23.30 -84.31
C THR A 859 61.61 -24.57 -84.67
N THR A 860 61.10 -25.38 -85.60
CA THR A 860 61.83 -26.53 -86.20
C THR A 860 63.27 -26.19 -86.59
N THR A 861 63.46 -25.07 -87.30
CA THR A 861 64.72 -24.60 -87.88
C THR A 861 65.57 -23.73 -86.94
N SER A 862 65.23 -23.64 -85.66
CA SER A 862 65.98 -22.81 -84.70
C SER A 862 67.46 -23.21 -84.63
N PRO A 863 68.39 -22.24 -84.58
CA PRO A 863 69.79 -22.49 -84.32
C PRO A 863 70.07 -23.28 -83.04
N VAL A 864 71.28 -23.81 -82.92
CA VAL A 864 71.80 -24.43 -81.70
C VAL A 864 71.88 -23.37 -80.59
N GLY A 865 71.31 -23.66 -79.42
CA GLY A 865 71.16 -22.71 -78.32
C GLY A 865 70.03 -23.08 -77.36
N SER A 866 69.83 -22.28 -76.31
CA SER A 866 68.75 -22.45 -75.33
C SER A 866 67.65 -21.42 -75.54
N TYR A 867 66.40 -21.88 -75.55
CA TYR A 867 65.20 -21.08 -75.78
C TYR A 867 64.28 -21.20 -74.56
N PRO A 868 63.66 -20.12 -74.07
CA PRO A 868 62.75 -20.22 -72.94
C PRO A 868 61.51 -21.05 -73.30
N ILE A 869 61.04 -21.81 -72.32
CA ILE A 869 59.73 -22.43 -72.25
C ILE A 869 58.94 -21.63 -71.22
N ASN A 870 58.03 -20.78 -71.69
CA ASN A 870 57.24 -19.93 -70.82
C ASN A 870 55.86 -20.56 -70.58
N VAL A 871 55.44 -20.63 -69.32
CA VAL A 871 54.10 -21.08 -68.91
C VAL A 871 53.34 -19.91 -68.29
N THR A 872 52.16 -19.58 -68.83
CA THR A 872 51.40 -18.37 -68.43
C THR A 872 49.89 -18.55 -68.58
N GLY A 873 49.11 -17.58 -68.11
CA GLY A 873 47.69 -17.43 -68.48
C GLY A 873 46.67 -18.31 -67.74
N ALA A 874 47.10 -19.13 -66.78
CA ALA A 874 46.16 -19.82 -65.88
C ALA A 874 45.41 -18.83 -64.98
N VAL A 875 44.15 -19.15 -64.67
CA VAL A 875 43.32 -18.36 -63.75
C VAL A 875 42.58 -19.29 -62.80
N ALA A 876 42.74 -19.06 -61.49
CA ALA A 876 42.06 -19.78 -60.43
C ALA A 876 41.60 -18.78 -59.35
N PRO A 877 40.29 -18.60 -59.10
CA PRO A 877 39.81 -17.57 -58.17
C PRO A 877 40.35 -17.67 -56.75
N ASN A 878 40.68 -18.90 -56.31
CA ASN A 878 41.14 -19.18 -54.93
C ASN A 878 42.67 -19.28 -54.78
N TYR A 879 43.45 -19.07 -55.85
CA TYR A 879 44.91 -19.23 -55.79
C TYR A 879 45.68 -18.04 -56.38
N THR A 880 46.77 -17.65 -55.72
CA THR A 880 47.81 -16.78 -56.28
C THR A 880 48.78 -17.66 -57.07
N ILE A 881 48.77 -17.52 -58.39
CA ILE A 881 49.57 -18.37 -59.28
C ILE A 881 50.97 -17.78 -59.50
N THR A 882 51.99 -18.58 -59.25
CA THR A 882 53.40 -18.29 -59.57
C THR A 882 53.86 -19.22 -60.69
N TYR A 883 54.52 -18.66 -61.71
CA TYR A 883 55.06 -19.42 -62.83
C TYR A 883 56.56 -19.61 -62.67
N VAL A 884 57.06 -20.80 -63.03
CA VAL A 884 58.49 -21.10 -63.15
C VAL A 884 58.74 -21.55 -64.57
N ASP A 885 59.49 -20.74 -65.32
CA ASP A 885 59.87 -21.02 -66.70
C ASP A 885 61.03 -22.02 -66.77
N ALA A 886 61.15 -22.71 -67.91
CA ALA A 886 62.19 -23.71 -68.19
C ALA A 886 62.90 -23.42 -69.52
N LEU A 887 63.78 -24.32 -69.98
CA LEU A 887 64.56 -24.18 -71.21
C LEU A 887 64.37 -25.36 -72.18
N LEU A 888 64.20 -25.05 -73.46
CA LEU A 888 64.35 -25.97 -74.58
C LEU A 888 65.75 -25.77 -75.18
N THR A 889 66.62 -26.78 -75.09
CA THR A 889 67.98 -26.73 -75.66
C THR A 889 68.05 -27.44 -77.02
N VAL A 890 68.56 -26.76 -78.03
CA VAL A 890 68.73 -27.26 -79.41
C VAL A 890 70.20 -27.63 -79.67
N ILE A 891 70.47 -28.85 -80.16
CA ILE A 891 71.83 -29.40 -80.39
C ILE A 891 72.10 -29.75 -81.87
N PRO A 892 73.36 -29.79 -82.37
CA PRO A 892 73.68 -29.97 -83.81
C PRO A 892 73.29 -31.34 -84.42
N ALA A 893 73.19 -31.40 -85.75
CA ALA A 893 72.90 -32.63 -86.52
C ALA A 893 74.16 -33.26 -87.20
N PRO A 894 74.23 -34.61 -87.36
CA PRO A 894 75.36 -35.31 -88.00
C PRO A 894 75.28 -35.39 -89.54
N LEU A 895 76.43 -35.60 -90.21
CA LEU A 895 76.61 -35.59 -91.68
C LEU A 895 77.00 -36.97 -92.28
N SER A 896 76.76 -37.17 -93.59
CA SER A 896 77.06 -38.42 -94.33
C SER A 896 77.53 -38.16 -95.78
N ILE A 897 78.47 -38.98 -96.28
CA ILE A 897 79.03 -38.94 -97.66
C ILE A 897 79.05 -40.37 -98.22
N VAL A 898 78.49 -40.61 -99.42
CA VAL A 898 78.44 -41.93 -100.07
C VAL A 898 78.93 -41.85 -101.52
N PRO A 899 80.14 -42.35 -101.84
CA PRO A 899 80.61 -42.46 -103.22
C PRO A 899 80.00 -43.67 -103.95
N PRO A 900 79.71 -43.58 -105.27
CA PRO A 900 79.35 -44.75 -106.07
C PRO A 900 80.47 -45.80 -106.11
N ASN A 901 80.15 -47.06 -106.38
CA ASN A 901 81.12 -48.17 -106.43
C ASN A 901 81.41 -48.70 -107.85
N ALA A 902 80.72 -48.19 -108.88
CA ALA A 902 80.96 -48.51 -110.28
C ALA A 902 80.49 -47.38 -111.21
N PHE A 903 81.01 -47.35 -112.44
CA PHE A 903 80.56 -46.48 -113.53
C PHE A 903 80.95 -47.09 -114.90
N THR A 904 80.38 -46.59 -115.99
CA THR A 904 80.42 -47.18 -117.34
C THR A 904 80.89 -46.16 -118.38
N PRO A 905 82.21 -45.93 -118.54
CA PRO A 905 82.75 -45.07 -119.59
C PRO A 905 82.69 -45.77 -120.97
N ASN A 906 81.51 -45.71 -121.60
CA ASN A 906 81.20 -46.29 -122.91
C ASN A 906 80.84 -45.25 -123.99
N GLY A 907 80.62 -43.98 -123.60
CA GLY A 907 80.26 -42.86 -124.46
C GLY A 907 78.77 -42.67 -124.74
N ASP A 908 77.87 -43.31 -123.98
CA ASP A 908 76.42 -43.17 -124.14
C ASP A 908 75.82 -41.93 -123.44
N GLY A 909 76.63 -41.21 -122.64
CA GLY A 909 76.24 -40.02 -121.88
C GLY A 909 75.71 -40.31 -120.48
N ILE A 910 75.62 -41.58 -120.05
CA ILE A 910 75.07 -42.00 -118.77
C ILE A 910 76.14 -42.72 -117.95
N ASN A 911 76.48 -42.19 -116.78
CA ASN A 911 77.51 -42.73 -115.89
C ASN A 911 78.89 -42.91 -116.58
N ASP A 912 79.18 -42.12 -117.61
CA ASP A 912 80.49 -42.06 -118.27
C ASP A 912 81.61 -41.55 -117.34
N THR A 913 81.24 -40.93 -116.22
CA THR A 913 82.18 -40.48 -115.19
C THR A 913 81.76 -40.90 -113.80
N TRP A 914 82.74 -41.15 -112.94
CA TRP A 914 82.57 -41.41 -111.53
C TRP A 914 82.43 -40.08 -110.76
N GLU A 915 81.19 -39.67 -110.58
CA GLU A 915 80.80 -38.45 -109.87
C GLU A 915 80.33 -38.72 -108.43
N ILE A 916 80.69 -37.84 -107.50
CA ILE A 916 80.30 -37.88 -106.08
C ILE A 916 79.69 -36.51 -105.72
N PRO A 917 78.38 -36.29 -105.93
CA PRO A 917 77.75 -34.97 -105.81
C PRO A 917 77.94 -34.31 -104.43
N ALA A 918 78.01 -35.12 -103.36
CA ALA A 918 78.21 -34.63 -101.99
C ALA A 918 79.54 -33.90 -101.76
N LEU A 919 80.55 -34.07 -102.63
CA LEU A 919 81.85 -33.40 -102.49
C LEU A 919 81.85 -31.94 -102.94
N VAL A 920 80.82 -31.46 -103.63
CA VAL A 920 80.66 -30.04 -103.99
C VAL A 920 80.60 -29.14 -102.74
N ALA A 921 80.07 -29.67 -101.61
CA ALA A 921 80.07 -28.98 -100.32
C ALA A 921 81.48 -28.86 -99.67
N TYR A 922 82.50 -29.52 -100.22
CA TYR A 922 83.86 -29.57 -99.68
C TYR A 922 84.88 -29.03 -100.71
N PRO A 923 84.93 -27.71 -100.98
CA PRO A 923 85.76 -27.11 -102.04
C PRO A 923 87.28 -27.22 -101.83
N LYS A 924 87.72 -27.80 -100.71
CA LYS A 924 89.13 -28.11 -100.40
C LYS A 924 89.42 -29.61 -100.32
N CYS A 925 88.45 -30.48 -100.63
CA CYS A 925 88.68 -31.93 -100.59
C CYS A 925 89.71 -32.38 -101.63
N THR A 926 90.33 -33.53 -101.41
CA THR A 926 91.20 -34.17 -102.40
C THR A 926 90.72 -35.59 -102.66
N VAL A 927 90.46 -35.93 -103.93
CA VAL A 927 90.13 -37.29 -104.36
C VAL A 927 91.32 -37.83 -105.15
N LYS A 928 91.75 -39.04 -104.80
CA LYS A 928 92.82 -39.78 -105.49
C LYS A 928 92.32 -41.17 -105.84
N ILE A 929 92.63 -41.64 -107.04
CA ILE A 929 92.24 -42.98 -107.52
C ILE A 929 93.48 -43.69 -108.04
N TYR A 930 93.62 -44.95 -107.64
CA TYR A 930 94.78 -45.80 -107.87
C TYR A 930 94.36 -47.07 -108.61
N SER A 931 95.22 -47.54 -109.51
CA SER A 931 95.09 -48.88 -110.12
C SER A 931 95.30 -49.99 -109.08
N ARG A 932 94.96 -51.23 -109.44
CA ARG A 932 95.22 -52.43 -108.62
C ARG A 932 96.69 -52.65 -108.24
N SER A 933 97.65 -52.02 -108.94
CA SER A 933 99.09 -52.07 -108.62
C SER A 933 99.57 -50.88 -107.79
N GLY A 934 98.67 -50.00 -107.33
CA GLY A 934 98.99 -48.84 -106.51
C GLY A 934 99.43 -47.59 -107.28
N GLN A 935 99.42 -47.62 -108.62
CA GLN A 935 99.73 -46.44 -109.44
C GLN A 935 98.57 -45.44 -109.41
N LEU A 936 98.84 -44.18 -109.09
CA LEU A 936 97.85 -43.10 -109.17
C LEU A 936 97.42 -42.88 -110.63
N VAL A 937 96.14 -43.08 -110.93
CA VAL A 937 95.54 -42.91 -112.27
C VAL A 937 94.65 -41.67 -112.36
N PHE A 938 94.22 -41.09 -111.24
CA PHE A 938 93.48 -39.83 -111.22
C PHE A 938 93.66 -39.08 -109.89
N GLN A 939 93.71 -37.75 -109.95
CA GLN A 939 93.64 -36.89 -108.78
C GLN A 939 92.83 -35.63 -109.11
N SER A 940 91.98 -35.22 -108.17
CA SER A 940 91.18 -34.01 -108.22
C SER A 940 91.25 -33.29 -106.87
N THR A 941 91.45 -31.97 -106.88
CA THR A 941 91.45 -31.12 -105.68
C THR A 941 90.33 -30.10 -105.81
N GLY A 942 89.54 -29.92 -104.74
CA GLY A 942 88.26 -29.22 -104.78
C GLY A 942 87.17 -29.93 -105.58
N TYR A 943 87.37 -31.22 -105.90
CA TYR A 943 86.51 -32.07 -106.74
C TYR A 943 86.02 -31.42 -108.05
N ALA A 944 86.88 -30.62 -108.69
CA ALA A 944 86.50 -29.77 -109.83
C ALA A 944 86.13 -30.53 -111.12
N LYS A 945 86.55 -31.78 -111.26
CA LYS A 945 86.14 -32.71 -112.33
C LYS A 945 85.91 -34.11 -111.74
N PRO A 946 84.85 -34.84 -112.15
CA PRO A 946 84.72 -36.29 -111.98
C PRO A 946 85.79 -37.09 -112.77
N TRP A 947 85.94 -38.38 -112.49
CA TRP A 947 86.85 -39.26 -113.23
C TRP A 947 86.15 -40.02 -114.35
N ASP A 948 86.65 -39.90 -115.59
CA ASP A 948 86.11 -40.48 -116.83
C ASP A 948 86.73 -41.84 -117.21
N GLY A 949 87.40 -42.50 -116.26
CA GLY A 949 88.04 -43.80 -116.49
C GLY A 949 89.31 -43.76 -117.35
N SER A 950 89.81 -42.57 -117.68
CA SER A 950 91.08 -42.38 -118.41
C SER A 950 92.28 -42.17 -117.48
N TYR A 951 93.48 -42.38 -118.01
CA TYR A 951 94.73 -41.83 -117.48
C TYR A 951 95.49 -41.19 -118.66
N GLY A 952 95.58 -39.86 -118.67
CA GLY A 952 96.00 -39.12 -119.85
C GLY A 952 95.01 -39.34 -121.00
N ILE A 953 95.52 -39.72 -122.18
CA ILE A 953 94.69 -40.06 -123.35
C ILE A 953 94.26 -41.54 -123.38
N THR A 954 94.69 -42.35 -122.42
CA THR A 954 94.51 -43.81 -122.44
C THR A 954 93.38 -44.26 -121.52
N GLN A 955 92.33 -44.83 -122.13
CA GLN A 955 91.22 -45.48 -121.42
C GLN A 955 91.72 -46.67 -120.58
N GLN A 956 91.43 -46.66 -119.28
CA GLN A 956 91.92 -47.69 -118.35
C GLN A 956 91.11 -48.99 -118.48
N PRO A 957 91.71 -50.18 -118.30
CA PRO A 957 90.99 -51.45 -118.49
C PRO A 957 89.85 -51.65 -117.47
N VAL A 958 88.84 -52.45 -117.85
CA VAL A 958 87.76 -52.90 -116.97
C VAL A 958 88.35 -53.57 -115.73
N GLY A 959 87.83 -53.23 -114.55
CA GLY A 959 88.33 -53.74 -113.27
C GLY A 959 88.16 -52.75 -112.11
N ALA A 960 88.60 -53.18 -110.93
CA ALA A 960 88.54 -52.38 -109.70
C ALA A 960 89.74 -51.43 -109.56
N TYR A 961 89.43 -50.20 -109.18
CA TYR A 961 90.35 -49.12 -108.82
C TYR A 961 90.04 -48.67 -107.41
N TYR A 962 91.06 -48.26 -106.65
CA TYR A 962 90.91 -47.88 -105.25
C TYR A 962 90.94 -46.37 -105.13
N TYR A 963 89.97 -45.80 -104.43
CA TYR A 963 89.92 -44.38 -104.16
C TYR A 963 90.26 -44.06 -102.70
N ILE A 964 90.85 -42.88 -102.50
CA ILE A 964 90.91 -42.23 -101.20
C ILE A 964 90.44 -40.79 -101.38
N ILE A 965 89.41 -40.43 -100.61
CA ILE A 965 88.81 -39.12 -100.54
C ILE A 965 89.21 -38.52 -99.20
N TYR A 966 89.77 -37.32 -99.24
CA TYR A 966 90.11 -36.52 -98.07
C TYR A 966 89.14 -35.33 -98.01
N PRO A 967 88.04 -35.41 -97.24
CA PRO A 967 87.27 -34.23 -96.86
C PRO A 967 88.18 -33.28 -96.08
N ALA A 968 88.07 -31.97 -96.28
CA ALA A 968 88.95 -31.02 -95.61
C ALA A 968 88.51 -30.77 -94.16
N GLY A 969 89.43 -31.00 -93.21
CA GLY A 969 89.25 -30.72 -91.77
C GLY A 969 88.80 -31.96 -90.97
N GLU A 970 89.70 -32.46 -90.12
CA GLU A 970 89.61 -33.51 -89.05
C GLU A 970 88.76 -34.78 -89.25
N GLN A 971 88.05 -34.94 -90.37
CA GLN A 971 87.36 -36.18 -90.72
C GLN A 971 88.35 -37.22 -91.25
N ARG A 972 88.14 -38.49 -90.87
CA ARG A 972 88.96 -39.60 -91.38
C ARG A 972 88.82 -39.70 -92.91
N PRO A 973 89.90 -39.99 -93.66
CA PRO A 973 89.81 -40.22 -95.09
C PRO A 973 88.84 -41.36 -95.41
N LEU A 974 87.98 -41.16 -96.41
CA LEU A 974 87.07 -42.18 -96.91
C LEU A 974 87.78 -42.95 -98.03
N SER A 975 88.01 -44.24 -97.82
CA SER A 975 88.63 -45.12 -98.81
C SER A 975 87.69 -46.23 -99.24
N GLY A 976 87.73 -46.59 -100.52
CA GLY A 976 86.92 -47.67 -101.07
C GLY A 976 87.40 -48.07 -102.45
N SER A 977 86.57 -48.79 -103.20
CA SER A 977 86.84 -49.15 -104.59
C SER A 977 85.72 -48.69 -105.52
N VAL A 978 86.12 -48.24 -106.71
CA VAL A 978 85.26 -47.98 -107.86
C VAL A 978 85.62 -48.95 -108.99
N THR A 979 84.63 -49.55 -109.61
CA THR A 979 84.82 -50.49 -110.74
C THR A 979 84.53 -49.78 -112.05
N ILE A 980 85.48 -49.79 -112.99
CA ILE A 980 85.20 -49.49 -114.40
C ILE A 980 84.53 -50.73 -114.99
N VAL A 981 83.33 -50.56 -115.54
CA VAL A 981 82.61 -51.54 -116.36
C VAL A 981 82.55 -51.00 -117.80
N ARG A 982 82.56 -51.87 -118.82
CA ARG A 982 82.34 -51.53 -120.23
C ARG A 982 81.47 -52.59 -120.88
#